data_AF-A0A923J5N7-F1
#
_entry.id   AF-A0A923J5N7-F1
#
_cell.length_a   1.000
_cell.length_b   1.000
_cell.length_c   1.000
_cell.angle_alpha   90.00
_cell.angle_beta   90.00
_cell.angle_gamma   90.00
#
_symmetry.space_group_name_H-M   'P 1'
#
loop_
_entity.id
_entity.type
_entity.pdbx_description
1 polymer ?
#
loop_
_entity_poly.entity_id
_entity_poly.type
_entity_poly.pdbx_seq_one_letter_code
_entity_poly.pdbx_strand_id
1 'polypeptide(L)'
;MAASSELKDAVSQLVVRLLSGPVRPGQAFTMPGCNYDGLYLMARRFKAFFDGNNDDAAPVCLCSDDRAVMAAALLASLAGGPELLMPHALSGASLSELHQVIGYTKAIGEPTDLLPPGVTVIEPQALTDEVETLTSDEALDPDRPWVHLFTGGSTGAPRLWSKTPRNLLGEVDYLVKRFEIGSNDRILATVPALHIYGLLYSLLVPLAVSARVVADTPSFPEEIKQQMDDTSPTIFVSVPIHYRTLKDNPPDKGALRLAFSSAGPLAEADGMAFFNATGVDLVEVYGSTETGGIATRCRAKGEEDLTPFSCIQWRVAGADLDIRSPFLSGELSVRESGWFTASDRVKAHGNGGFVVTGRSDNIVKVGGNRVDLEKIRQLILEVEGIEEALVVANPTDTGRDREVVALIDHIPMAATGKIDRLAIERITATQQIKFEPAGLKVPLDEGKTLQEVATNHSIDIRADCGGMGICGKCRVIVQPKENFCPPTDSELDVLTPDQIADGFRLACQAHATGKGTVTIPDTLAESAETRGKTGIAGTYPVDPMIRRLTMDGRSPDLKKDNTPESLTDWLASQANDPAATTADIASLRRLGRYHDSLKAFTLVVHEETGIRRIMEGKKTASLGFAVDLGTTSVAGYLCDLKTGTLLVADACVNPQRRFGEDVISRISRINEKDEHLDQFQRLAAEGINFLMTRCLEQVDATSEDIDEVTVCGNTTMEQVFAGLHPHGLGVFPYFPLTLTPPVFNAGDLGLAIDPAVPVFLMPVISGFVGGDTMAAILADRPHERDEITLIVDIGTNGEVVLGNRDGLWVTSCATGPALEGAQISCGMRAVSGAIHRVWPDESNSHVAYDVLGTKGKNRPMGICGSGVIDAIAALRHIGAILPSGRLDEKIDGVVSDKEGVGRHYTIADNDQTATGSDISVTLKDVRQIQLAKAALFVGIEFLMRKAGIKKIDRTILTGAFGARFNWKNALAIGMLPPAVAEGEVIPKDNLAGVGVVMALLDKKLRAEARSLCRDIRYLELASEPDFAMAFAKATAFPKIET
;
A
#
# COMPACT_ATOMS: atom_id res chain seq x y z
N MET A 1 9.56 -14.48 48.04
CA MET A 1 10.09 -13.19 48.56
C MET A 1 11.60 -13.09 48.35
N ALA A 2 12.42 -14.09 48.67
CA ALA A 2 13.88 -14.05 48.46
C ALA A 2 14.34 -13.79 47.00
N ALA A 3 13.76 -14.46 46.00
CA ALA A 3 14.11 -14.22 44.59
C ALA A 3 13.74 -12.80 44.07
N SER A 4 12.74 -12.16 44.69
CA SER A 4 12.32 -10.80 44.32
C SER A 4 13.22 -9.72 44.94
N SER A 5 13.81 -9.98 46.12
CA SER A 5 14.81 -9.07 46.71
C SER A 5 16.17 -9.18 46.00
N GLU A 6 16.59 -10.38 45.62
CA GLU A 6 17.85 -10.58 44.87
C GLU A 6 17.80 -9.93 43.48
N LEU A 7 16.67 -10.03 42.77
CA LEU A 7 16.49 -9.35 41.48
C LEU A 7 16.45 -7.82 41.64
N LYS A 8 15.92 -7.32 42.77
CA LYS A 8 15.90 -5.89 43.07
C LYS A 8 17.31 -5.32 43.17
N ASP A 9 18.18 -6.00 43.90
CA ASP A 9 19.58 -5.57 44.06
C ASP A 9 20.38 -5.74 42.77
N ALA A 10 20.13 -6.81 41.99
CA ALA A 10 20.83 -7.06 40.73
C ALA A 10 20.56 -5.99 39.66
N VAL A 11 19.29 -5.56 39.51
CA VAL A 11 18.93 -4.50 38.55
C VAL A 11 19.59 -3.17 38.93
N SER A 12 19.54 -2.79 40.22
CA SER A 12 20.16 -1.54 40.67
C SER A 12 21.68 -1.55 40.44
N GLN A 13 22.36 -2.67 40.69
CA GLN A 13 23.78 -2.82 40.37
C GLN A 13 24.07 -2.74 38.87
N LEU A 14 23.18 -3.29 38.03
CA LEU A 14 23.29 -3.21 36.59
C LEU A 14 23.14 -1.77 36.08
N VAL A 15 22.19 -1.00 36.63
CA VAL A 15 22.03 0.43 36.31
C VAL A 15 23.29 1.21 36.67
N VAL A 16 23.79 1.05 37.90
CA VAL A 16 25.04 1.72 38.34
C VAL A 16 26.19 1.35 37.41
N ARG A 17 26.33 0.07 37.04
CA ARG A 17 27.38 -0.38 36.11
C ARG A 17 27.25 0.26 34.74
N LEU A 18 26.04 0.30 34.18
CA LEU A 18 25.80 0.90 32.87
C LEU A 18 26.11 2.39 32.87
N LEU A 19 25.81 3.12 33.94
CA LEU A 19 26.06 4.56 34.02
C LEU A 19 27.52 4.91 34.38
N SER A 20 28.25 4.02 35.07
CA SER A 20 29.66 4.23 35.44
C SER A 20 30.64 4.30 34.26
N GLY A 21 30.16 4.04 33.03
CA GLY A 21 30.96 4.07 31.81
C GLY A 21 31.21 2.67 31.22
N PRO A 22 31.81 2.61 30.01
CA PRO A 22 31.98 1.36 29.30
C PRO A 22 33.06 0.48 29.96
N VAL A 23 32.72 -0.79 30.22
CA VAL A 23 33.68 -1.78 30.76
C VAL A 23 34.82 -2.05 29.75
N ARG A 24 34.52 -1.96 28.45
CA ARG A 24 35.48 -2.14 27.35
C ARG A 24 35.38 -0.98 26.34
N PRO A 25 35.98 0.18 26.64
CA PRO A 25 35.75 1.42 25.89
C PRO A 25 36.10 1.32 24.40
N GLY A 26 37.27 0.75 24.06
CA GLY A 26 37.72 0.57 22.67
C GLY A 26 37.08 -0.60 21.92
N GLN A 27 36.19 -1.39 22.55
CA GLN A 27 35.52 -2.49 21.87
C GLN A 27 34.39 -1.97 20.98
N ALA A 28 34.24 -2.54 19.77
CA ALA A 28 33.11 -2.24 18.89
C ALA A 28 31.77 -2.57 19.59
N PHE A 29 30.82 -1.64 19.55
CA PHE A 29 29.42 -1.90 19.88
C PHE A 29 28.70 -2.39 18.62
N THR A 30 28.66 -1.58 17.56
CA THR A 30 28.20 -2.01 16.24
C THR A 30 29.34 -2.49 15.34
N MET A 31 29.06 -3.45 14.46
CA MET A 31 30.03 -3.99 13.48
C MET A 31 29.46 -3.93 12.05
N PRO A 32 30.11 -3.17 11.14
CA PRO A 32 31.04 -2.06 11.43
C PRO A 32 30.33 -0.93 12.20
N GLY A 33 31.08 0.11 12.60
CA GLY A 33 30.49 1.33 13.16
C GLY A 33 31.07 1.75 14.51
N CYS A 34 30.18 2.09 15.44
CA CYS A 34 30.48 2.75 16.70
C CYS A 34 31.10 1.81 17.74
N ASN A 35 32.14 2.27 18.44
CA ASN A 35 32.69 1.59 19.62
C ASN A 35 32.02 2.10 20.91
N TYR A 36 32.27 1.43 22.03
CA TYR A 36 31.66 1.80 23.30
C TYR A 36 32.06 3.21 23.77
N ASP A 37 33.27 3.69 23.50
CA ASP A 37 33.66 5.08 23.76
C ASP A 37 32.77 6.08 23.02
N GLY A 38 32.61 5.89 21.71
CA GLY A 38 31.75 6.73 20.87
C GLY A 38 30.28 6.68 21.30
N LEU A 39 29.80 5.49 21.69
CA LEU A 39 28.45 5.29 22.19
C LEU A 39 28.19 6.08 23.48
N TYR A 40 29.10 5.97 24.45
CA TYR A 40 28.97 6.66 25.73
C TYR A 40 29.19 8.18 25.61
N LEU A 41 30.07 8.60 24.70
CA LEU A 41 30.20 10.00 24.30
C LEU A 41 28.86 10.56 23.79
N MET A 42 28.21 9.84 22.87
CA MET A 42 26.89 10.21 22.36
C MET A 42 25.82 10.23 23.46
N ALA A 43 25.85 9.28 24.39
CA ALA A 43 24.93 9.27 25.54
C ALA A 43 25.13 10.50 26.46
N ARG A 44 26.37 10.92 26.71
CA ARG A 44 26.69 12.14 27.49
C ARG A 44 26.21 13.41 26.78
N ARG A 45 26.23 13.43 25.44
CA ARG A 45 25.69 14.54 24.64
C ARG A 45 24.18 14.61 24.69
N PHE A 46 23.49 13.47 24.57
CA PHE A 46 22.05 13.43 24.79
C PHE A 46 21.66 13.89 26.20
N LYS A 47 22.38 13.45 27.24
CA LYS A 47 22.13 13.89 28.62
C LYS A 47 22.30 15.41 28.77
N ALA A 48 23.39 15.98 28.26
CA ALA A 48 23.61 17.44 28.28
C ALA A 48 22.48 18.21 27.58
N PHE A 49 22.03 17.71 26.43
CA PHE A 49 20.92 18.31 25.69
C PHE A 49 19.62 18.29 26.51
N PHE A 50 19.31 17.17 27.17
CA PHE A 50 18.10 17.04 28.00
C PHE A 50 18.15 17.93 29.24
N ASP A 51 19.30 18.03 29.91
CA ASP A 51 19.46 18.91 31.08
C ASP A 51 19.27 20.39 30.74
N GLY A 52 19.71 20.81 29.54
CA GLY A 52 19.57 22.17 29.06
C GLY A 52 18.18 22.54 28.49
N ASN A 53 17.32 21.56 28.20
CA ASN A 53 16.04 21.75 27.47
C ASN A 53 14.86 21.05 28.16
N ASN A 54 14.82 21.12 29.50
CA ASN A 54 13.90 20.38 30.37
C ASN A 54 12.48 21.00 30.48
N ASP A 55 12.07 21.82 29.50
CA ASP A 55 10.84 22.63 29.56
C ASP A 55 9.53 21.82 29.45
N ASP A 56 9.59 20.54 29.07
CA ASP A 56 8.44 19.62 29.08
C ASP A 56 8.88 18.23 29.53
N ALA A 57 8.23 17.69 30.56
CA ALA A 57 8.39 16.29 31.01
C ALA A 57 7.81 15.26 30.01
N ALA A 58 7.66 15.66 28.75
CA ALA A 58 7.06 14.85 27.70
C ALA A 58 8.03 13.76 27.21
N PRO A 59 7.53 12.54 26.92
CA PRO A 59 8.34 11.49 26.33
C PRO A 59 8.92 11.88 24.97
N VAL A 60 10.13 11.40 24.66
CA VAL A 60 10.83 11.66 23.39
C VAL A 60 10.70 10.45 22.46
N CYS A 61 10.29 10.67 21.22
CA CYS A 61 10.17 9.60 20.23
C CYS A 61 11.54 9.19 19.68
N LEU A 62 11.81 7.89 19.64
CA LEU A 62 13.04 7.33 19.07
C LEU A 62 12.79 6.98 17.60
N CYS A 63 13.09 7.93 16.71
CA CYS A 63 12.86 7.86 15.27
C CYS A 63 14.16 7.52 14.51
N SER A 64 14.81 6.43 14.89
CA SER A 64 16.06 5.96 14.28
C SER A 64 16.11 4.44 14.28
N ASP A 65 16.73 3.86 13.26
CA ASP A 65 17.09 2.44 13.16
C ASP A 65 18.59 2.19 13.47
N ASP A 66 19.36 3.25 13.73
CA ASP A 66 20.76 3.16 14.15
C ASP A 66 20.85 2.65 15.59
N ARG A 67 21.39 1.44 15.74
CA ARG A 67 21.52 0.75 17.03
C ARG A 67 22.37 1.53 18.03
N ALA A 68 23.41 2.25 17.60
CA ALA A 68 24.24 3.05 18.48
C ALA A 68 23.50 4.29 18.97
N VAL A 69 22.77 4.98 18.09
CA VAL A 69 21.92 6.12 18.48
C VAL A 69 20.86 5.69 19.49
N MET A 70 20.16 4.59 19.21
CA MET A 70 19.14 4.03 20.10
C MET A 70 19.71 3.64 21.47
N ALA A 71 20.86 2.97 21.49
CA ALA A 71 21.54 2.58 22.72
C ALA A 71 22.02 3.79 23.55
N ALA A 72 22.53 4.84 22.89
CA ALA A 72 22.96 6.06 23.57
C ALA A 72 21.77 6.83 24.16
N ALA A 73 20.65 6.91 23.43
CA ALA A 73 19.42 7.50 23.93
C ALA A 73 18.89 6.76 25.17
N LEU A 74 18.91 5.42 25.15
CA LEU A 74 18.55 4.58 26.29
C LEU A 74 19.43 4.86 27.51
N LEU A 75 20.76 4.97 27.34
CA LEU A 75 21.69 5.30 28.43
C LEU A 75 21.44 6.70 29.00
N ALA A 76 21.21 7.70 28.14
CA ALA A 76 20.92 9.07 28.57
C ALA A 76 19.60 9.17 29.32
N SER A 77 18.56 8.47 28.84
CA SER A 77 17.27 8.35 29.53
C SER A 77 17.42 7.66 30.89
N LEU A 78 18.19 6.56 30.96
CA LEU A 78 18.46 5.85 32.22
C LEU A 78 19.22 6.72 33.24
N ALA A 79 20.05 7.65 32.77
CA ALA A 79 20.79 8.63 33.58
C ALA A 79 19.95 9.81 34.08
N GLY A 80 18.62 9.75 33.96
CA GLY A 80 17.70 10.81 34.39
C GLY A 80 17.14 11.68 33.26
N GLY A 81 17.39 11.31 32.00
CA GLY A 81 16.73 11.91 30.84
C GLY A 81 15.25 11.50 30.71
N PRO A 82 14.55 11.97 29.65
CA PRO A 82 13.12 11.73 29.46
C PRO A 82 12.82 10.26 29.15
N GLU A 83 11.57 9.86 29.39
CA GLU A 83 11.02 8.57 28.94
C GLU A 83 11.06 8.48 27.40
N LEU A 84 11.31 7.28 26.86
CA LEU A 84 11.44 7.08 25.41
C LEU A 84 10.21 6.40 24.83
N LEU A 85 9.67 6.95 23.73
CA LEU A 85 8.64 6.32 22.92
C LEU A 85 9.27 5.59 21.74
N MET A 86 8.93 4.31 21.57
CA MET A 86 9.36 3.54 20.41
C MET A 86 8.16 3.29 19.48
N PRO A 87 8.18 3.82 18.25
CA PRO A 87 7.16 3.52 17.26
C PRO A 87 7.24 2.04 16.84
N HIS A 88 6.14 1.49 16.34
CA HIS A 88 6.14 0.11 15.83
C HIS A 88 6.78 -0.01 14.43
N ALA A 89 6.88 1.10 13.69
CA ALA A 89 7.56 1.21 12.41
C ALA A 89 8.02 2.65 12.14
N LEU A 90 9.11 2.84 11.39
CA LEU A 90 9.56 4.16 10.92
C LEU A 90 8.83 4.53 9.61
N SER A 91 7.53 4.79 9.72
CA SER A 91 6.69 5.25 8.61
C SER A 91 5.90 6.48 9.01
N GLY A 92 5.57 7.36 8.06
CA GLY A 92 4.80 8.56 8.33
C GLY A 92 3.44 8.26 8.98
N ALA A 93 2.79 7.17 8.59
CA ALA A 93 1.55 6.70 9.22
C ALA A 93 1.76 6.30 10.69
N SER A 94 2.76 5.44 11.00
CA SER A 94 3.03 5.01 12.38
C SER A 94 3.46 6.17 13.28
N LEU A 95 4.25 7.11 12.78
CA LEU A 95 4.72 8.27 13.54
C LEU A 95 3.56 9.26 13.80
N SER A 96 2.72 9.49 12.79
CA SER A 96 1.52 10.32 12.93
C SER A 96 0.51 9.72 13.90
N GLU A 97 0.26 8.41 13.84
CA GLU A 97 -0.63 7.71 14.75
C GLU A 97 -0.12 7.79 16.19
N LEU A 98 1.18 7.55 16.42
CA LEU A 98 1.79 7.69 17.75
C LEU A 98 1.70 9.14 18.27
N HIS A 99 1.88 10.13 17.40
CA HIS A 99 1.74 11.54 17.75
C HIS A 99 0.31 11.93 18.08
N GLN A 100 -0.69 11.38 17.37
CA GLN A 100 -2.11 11.61 17.70
C GLN A 100 -2.49 11.03 19.06
N VAL A 101 -1.89 9.89 19.44
CA VAL A 101 -2.19 9.22 20.71
C VAL A 101 -1.47 9.89 21.89
N ILE A 102 -0.20 10.29 21.72
CA ILE A 102 0.66 10.73 22.84
C ILE A 102 1.02 12.22 22.79
N GLY A 103 1.00 12.85 21.61
CA GLY A 103 1.31 14.27 21.45
C GLY A 103 2.79 14.62 21.63
N TYR A 104 3.71 13.70 21.32
CA TYR A 104 5.14 13.94 21.49
C TYR A 104 5.63 15.10 20.61
N THR A 105 6.47 15.98 21.14
CA THR A 105 6.95 17.20 20.46
C THR A 105 8.43 17.12 20.05
N LYS A 106 9.15 16.07 20.46
CA LYS A 106 10.56 15.86 20.16
C LYS A 106 10.80 14.44 19.66
N ALA A 107 11.68 14.28 18.67
CA ALA A 107 12.11 12.99 18.15
C ALA A 107 13.62 12.94 17.95
N ILE A 108 14.28 11.84 18.35
CA ILE A 108 15.70 11.59 18.05
C ILE A 108 15.79 10.86 16.72
N GLY A 109 16.62 11.35 15.79
CA GLY A 109 16.82 10.73 14.48
C GLY A 109 17.46 11.69 13.48
N GLU A 110 17.39 11.31 12.21
CA GLU A 110 17.74 12.21 11.10
C GLU A 110 16.51 13.06 10.68
N PRO A 111 16.71 14.28 10.15
CA PRO A 111 15.61 15.08 9.63
C PRO A 111 14.85 14.32 8.54
N THR A 112 13.53 14.24 8.67
CA THR A 112 12.69 13.49 7.74
C THR A 112 11.31 14.12 7.58
N ASP A 113 10.79 14.12 6.35
CA ASP A 113 9.42 14.57 6.03
C ASP A 113 8.34 13.62 6.57
N LEU A 114 8.73 12.48 7.15
CA LEU A 114 7.81 11.50 7.74
C LEU A 114 7.27 11.94 9.11
N LEU A 115 7.93 12.90 9.77
CA LEU A 115 7.52 13.34 11.11
C LEU A 115 6.32 14.31 11.05
N PRO A 116 5.40 14.24 12.02
CA PRO A 116 4.28 15.17 12.10
C PRO A 116 4.72 16.64 12.25
N PRO A 117 3.94 17.61 11.72
CA PRO A 117 4.24 19.02 11.89
C PRO A 117 4.35 19.42 13.37
N GLY A 118 5.36 20.24 13.70
CA GLY A 118 5.59 20.71 15.07
C GLY A 118 6.47 19.80 15.93
N VAL A 119 6.88 18.63 15.42
CA VAL A 119 7.88 17.79 16.09
C VAL A 119 9.29 18.32 15.81
N THR A 120 10.05 18.62 16.86
CA THR A 120 11.46 19.01 16.77
C THR A 120 12.35 17.78 16.67
N VAL A 121 13.24 17.74 15.68
CA VAL A 121 14.22 16.66 15.52
C VAL A 121 15.49 16.96 16.33
N ILE A 122 15.94 15.98 17.10
CA ILE A 122 17.20 15.98 17.83
C ILE A 122 18.18 15.14 17.03
N GLU A 123 19.03 15.83 16.26
CA GLU A 123 20.03 15.19 15.41
C GLU A 123 21.26 14.78 16.24
N PRO A 124 21.60 13.48 16.32
CA PRO A 124 22.72 13.02 17.15
C PRO A 124 24.06 13.69 16.78
N GLN A 125 24.27 13.97 15.50
CA GLN A 125 25.51 14.57 14.99
C GLN A 125 25.62 16.07 15.28
N ALA A 126 24.50 16.76 15.52
CA ALA A 126 24.48 18.19 15.81
C ALA A 126 24.81 18.51 17.27
N LEU A 127 24.76 17.51 18.16
CA LEU A 127 25.06 17.69 19.58
C LEU A 127 26.57 17.77 19.82
N THR A 128 27.04 18.92 20.33
CA THR A 128 28.45 19.16 20.66
C THR A 128 28.72 19.21 22.16
N ASP A 129 27.77 19.71 22.94
CA ASP A 129 27.89 19.83 24.39
C ASP A 129 27.74 18.46 25.05
N GLU A 130 28.51 18.19 26.10
CA GLU A 130 28.48 16.93 26.83
C GLU A 130 28.61 17.15 28.34
N VAL A 131 27.97 16.28 29.12
CA VAL A 131 28.28 16.17 30.56
C VAL A 131 29.59 15.40 30.75
N GLU A 132 30.29 15.64 31.86
CA GLU A 132 31.56 14.97 32.14
C GLU A 132 31.38 13.46 32.26
N THR A 133 30.38 13.01 33.02
CA THR A 133 30.04 11.59 33.20
C THR A 133 28.52 11.40 33.30
N LEU A 134 28.03 10.19 33.00
CA LEU A 134 26.68 9.79 33.35
C LEU A 134 26.72 9.35 34.82
N THR A 135 26.02 10.04 35.72
CA THR A 135 25.99 9.68 37.15
C THR A 135 24.79 8.79 37.47
N SER A 136 24.97 7.86 38.42
CA SER A 136 23.86 7.09 38.98
C SER A 136 23.05 7.86 40.02
N ASP A 137 23.51 9.04 40.45
CA ASP A 137 22.82 9.85 41.47
C ASP A 137 21.48 10.38 40.97
N GLU A 138 21.37 10.61 39.65
CA GLU A 138 20.17 11.04 38.94
C GLU A 138 19.50 9.88 38.17
N ALA A 139 19.92 8.64 38.42
CA ALA A 139 19.39 7.50 37.69
C ALA A 139 17.87 7.38 37.88
N LEU A 140 17.19 7.01 36.78
CA LEU A 140 15.76 6.74 36.79
C LEU A 140 15.44 5.64 37.81
N ASP A 141 14.41 5.87 38.63
CA ASP A 141 13.89 4.85 39.55
C ASP A 141 13.58 3.56 38.77
N PRO A 142 14.16 2.40 39.14
CA PRO A 142 13.95 1.15 38.41
C PRO A 142 12.49 0.68 38.33
N ASP A 143 11.59 1.23 39.15
CA ASP A 143 10.16 0.94 39.13
C ASP A 143 9.32 1.98 38.36
N ARG A 144 9.93 3.04 37.82
CA ARG A 144 9.26 4.02 36.96
C ARG A 144 9.32 3.62 35.47
N PRO A 145 8.34 4.04 34.65
CA PRO A 145 8.40 3.85 33.20
C PRO A 145 9.69 4.41 32.62
N TRP A 146 10.28 3.69 31.66
CA TRP A 146 11.52 4.07 30.98
C TRP A 146 11.33 4.08 29.47
N VAL A 147 10.72 3.03 28.94
CA VAL A 147 10.46 2.86 27.51
C VAL A 147 8.99 2.50 27.30
N HIS A 148 8.35 3.18 26.35
CA HIS A 148 7.01 2.85 25.90
C HIS A 148 7.07 2.23 24.50
N LEU A 149 6.61 0.99 24.40
CA LEU A 149 6.59 0.24 23.14
C LEU A 149 5.20 0.37 22.52
N PHE A 150 5.14 1.02 21.36
CA PHE A 150 3.92 1.07 20.58
C PHE A 150 3.77 -0.22 19.77
N THR A 151 2.61 -0.84 19.84
CA THR A 151 2.31 -2.06 19.06
C THR A 151 1.24 -1.72 18.03
N GLY A 152 1.61 -1.78 16.74
CA GLY A 152 0.69 -1.57 15.63
C GLY A 152 -0.35 -2.69 15.63
N GLY A 153 -1.61 -2.35 15.86
CA GLY A 153 -2.70 -3.32 15.85
C GLY A 153 -3.12 -3.61 14.41
N SER A 154 -2.92 -4.83 13.93
CA SER A 154 -3.45 -5.24 12.61
C SER A 154 -4.94 -5.63 12.64
N THR A 155 -5.59 -5.62 13.82
CA THR A 155 -7.03 -5.93 14.00
C THR A 155 -7.68 -5.19 15.20
N GLY A 156 -7.03 -4.16 15.75
CA GLY A 156 -7.55 -3.36 16.86
C GLY A 156 -6.82 -2.03 17.02
N ALA A 157 -7.34 -1.13 17.86
CA ALA A 157 -6.68 0.14 18.16
C ALA A 157 -5.26 -0.15 18.71
N PRO A 158 -4.21 0.47 18.14
CA PRO A 158 -2.84 0.32 18.60
C PRO A 158 -2.74 0.53 20.10
N ARG A 159 -1.83 -0.22 20.75
CA ARG A 159 -1.65 -0.15 22.21
C ARG A 159 -0.23 0.23 22.56
N LEU A 160 -0.11 1.08 23.56
CA LEU A 160 1.14 1.48 24.19
C LEU A 160 1.40 0.60 25.41
N TRP A 161 2.62 0.09 25.53
CA TRP A 161 3.06 -0.75 26.66
C TRP A 161 4.26 -0.12 27.35
N SER A 162 4.11 0.24 28.62
CA SER A 162 5.19 0.86 29.39
C SER A 162 6.05 -0.21 30.05
N LYS A 163 7.38 -0.07 29.90
CA LYS A 163 8.39 -0.95 30.50
C LYS A 163 9.30 -0.14 31.40
N THR A 164 9.51 -0.65 32.61
CA THR A 164 10.43 -0.09 33.60
C THR A 164 11.85 -0.66 33.42
N PRO A 165 12.90 -0.03 33.99
CA PRO A 165 14.23 -0.64 34.02
C PRO A 165 14.21 -2.01 34.68
N ARG A 166 13.38 -2.21 35.72
CA ARG A 166 13.22 -3.54 36.35
C ARG A 166 12.65 -4.59 35.41
N ASN A 167 11.72 -4.23 34.54
CA ASN A 167 11.18 -5.18 33.56
C ASN A 167 12.25 -5.59 32.55
N LEU A 168 12.89 -4.61 31.88
CA LEU A 168 13.79 -4.88 30.77
C LEU A 168 15.17 -5.38 31.22
N LEU A 169 15.80 -4.68 32.16
CA LEU A 169 17.15 -5.06 32.63
C LEU A 169 17.12 -6.33 33.49
N GLY A 170 16.00 -6.61 34.16
CA GLY A 170 15.78 -7.89 34.84
C GLY A 170 15.74 -9.07 33.86
N GLU A 171 15.09 -8.88 32.71
CA GLU A 171 15.05 -9.91 31.65
C GLU A 171 16.44 -10.08 31.02
N VAL A 172 17.14 -8.98 30.75
CA VAL A 172 18.51 -8.98 30.23
C VAL A 172 19.46 -9.73 31.17
N ASP A 173 19.43 -9.47 32.48
CA ASP A 173 20.25 -10.17 33.46
C ASP A 173 19.97 -11.68 33.47
N TYR A 174 18.69 -12.06 33.37
CA TYR A 174 18.29 -13.47 33.24
C TYR A 174 18.86 -14.11 31.96
N LEU A 175 18.67 -13.48 30.80
CA LEU A 175 19.14 -13.99 29.51
C LEU A 175 20.66 -14.16 29.48
N VAL A 176 21.39 -13.15 29.96
CA VAL A 176 22.85 -13.16 30.06
C VAL A 176 23.35 -14.33 30.89
N LYS A 177 22.77 -14.55 32.08
CA LYS A 177 23.16 -15.66 32.97
C LYS A 177 22.76 -17.01 32.42
N ARG A 178 21.55 -17.14 31.87
CA ARG A 178 20.98 -18.42 31.41
C ARG A 178 21.70 -18.98 30.17
N PHE A 179 22.15 -18.10 29.29
CA PHE A 179 22.78 -18.44 28.01
C PHE A 179 24.27 -18.12 27.95
N GLU A 180 24.84 -17.71 29.09
CA GLU A 180 26.25 -17.38 29.26
C GLU A 180 26.72 -16.38 28.20
N ILE A 181 25.94 -15.32 27.98
CA ILE A 181 26.26 -14.27 27.01
C ILE A 181 27.31 -13.34 27.63
N GLY A 182 28.38 -13.04 26.90
CA GLY A 182 29.49 -12.27 27.42
C GLY A 182 30.09 -11.32 26.38
N SER A 183 31.07 -10.53 26.82
CA SER A 183 31.75 -9.51 26.00
C SER A 183 32.46 -10.03 24.74
N ASN A 184 32.66 -11.35 24.62
CA ASN A 184 33.27 -11.93 23.41
C ASN A 184 32.23 -12.29 22.34
N ASP A 185 30.93 -12.18 22.66
CA ASP A 185 29.88 -12.52 21.72
C ASP A 185 29.68 -11.45 20.65
N ARG A 186 29.23 -11.94 19.50
CA ARG A 186 28.88 -11.18 18.30
C ARG A 186 27.46 -11.56 17.92
N ILE A 187 26.54 -10.61 18.02
CA ILE A 187 25.11 -10.85 17.84
C ILE A 187 24.66 -10.35 16.47
N LEU A 188 24.13 -11.25 15.66
CA LEU A 188 23.40 -10.90 14.44
C LEU A 188 21.90 -11.02 14.73
N ALA A 189 21.16 -9.93 14.55
CA ALA A 189 19.72 -9.88 14.76
C ALA A 189 19.00 -9.43 13.50
N THR A 190 18.05 -10.23 13.03
CA THR A 190 17.20 -9.92 11.85
C THR A 190 15.91 -9.21 12.26
N VAL A 191 15.79 -8.81 13.52
CA VAL A 191 14.58 -8.23 14.10
C VAL A 191 14.85 -6.76 14.42
N PRO A 192 14.02 -5.82 13.96
CA PRO A 192 14.20 -4.41 14.26
C PRO A 192 14.26 -4.14 15.77
N ALA A 193 15.16 -3.24 16.17
CA ALA A 193 15.37 -2.86 17.57
C ALA A 193 14.17 -2.13 18.20
N LEU A 194 13.22 -1.67 17.37
CA LEU A 194 11.94 -1.08 17.80
C LEU A 194 10.95 -2.13 18.34
N HIS A 195 11.10 -3.40 17.97
CA HIS A 195 10.35 -4.49 18.58
C HIS A 195 11.04 -4.97 19.85
N ILE A 196 10.28 -5.34 20.89
CA ILE A 196 10.84 -5.80 22.18
C ILE A 196 11.91 -6.89 22.03
N TYR A 197 11.71 -7.81 21.09
CA TYR A 197 12.65 -8.90 20.84
C TYR A 197 13.98 -8.39 20.27
N GLY A 198 13.94 -7.44 19.33
CA GLY A 198 15.12 -6.74 18.84
C GLY A 198 15.76 -5.90 19.96
N LEU A 199 14.98 -5.05 20.64
CA LEU A 199 15.42 -4.21 21.76
C LEU A 199 16.24 -5.00 22.79
N LEU A 200 15.74 -6.13 23.24
CA LEU A 200 16.42 -6.97 24.22
C LEU A 200 17.75 -7.52 23.67
N TYR A 201 17.72 -8.18 22.52
CA TYR A 201 18.87 -8.95 22.03
C TYR A 201 19.89 -8.13 21.23
N SER A 202 19.49 -7.05 20.58
CA SER A 202 20.36 -6.23 19.73
C SER A 202 20.80 -4.91 20.37
N LEU A 203 20.18 -4.49 21.49
CA LEU A 203 20.59 -3.28 22.24
C LEU A 203 20.96 -3.61 23.68
N LEU A 204 20.01 -4.08 24.49
CA LEU A 204 20.18 -4.14 25.94
C LEU A 204 21.12 -5.26 26.41
N VAL A 205 21.03 -6.46 25.83
CA VAL A 205 21.97 -7.56 26.10
C VAL A 205 23.40 -7.16 25.74
N PRO A 206 23.71 -6.67 24.53
CA PRO A 206 25.04 -6.17 24.20
C PRO A 206 25.53 -5.10 25.17
N LEU A 207 24.71 -4.08 25.47
CA LEU A 207 25.04 -3.03 26.45
C LEU A 207 25.42 -3.62 27.82
N ALA A 208 24.62 -4.56 28.33
CA ALA A 208 24.85 -5.13 29.64
C ALA A 208 26.20 -5.85 29.75
N VAL A 209 26.63 -6.59 28.73
CA VAL A 209 27.84 -7.44 28.81
C VAL A 209 29.03 -6.94 28.01
N SER A 210 28.92 -5.76 27.39
CA SER A 210 29.91 -5.24 26.44
C SER A 210 30.15 -6.17 25.23
N ALA A 211 29.09 -6.80 24.72
CA ALA A 211 29.16 -7.64 23.51
C ALA A 211 29.08 -6.78 22.24
N ARG A 212 29.31 -7.40 21.08
CA ARG A 212 29.23 -6.71 19.77
C ARG A 212 27.93 -7.08 19.08
N VAL A 213 27.35 -6.15 18.34
CA VAL A 213 26.16 -6.37 17.53
C VAL A 213 26.43 -5.97 16.08
N VAL A 214 25.93 -6.74 15.13
CA VAL A 214 25.96 -6.33 13.71
C VAL A 214 25.08 -5.09 13.54
N ALA A 215 25.54 -4.09 12.79
CA ALA A 215 24.81 -2.84 12.58
C ALA A 215 23.51 -3.08 11.80
N ASP A 216 23.63 -3.78 10.68
CA ASP A 216 22.52 -4.10 9.77
C ASP A 216 21.46 -5.00 10.41
N THR A 217 20.21 -4.81 9.99
CA THR A 217 19.07 -5.70 10.32
C THR A 217 18.63 -6.44 9.06
N PRO A 218 19.36 -7.50 8.66
CA PRO A 218 19.09 -8.16 7.38
C PRO A 218 17.74 -8.88 7.42
N SER A 219 16.96 -8.70 6.36
CA SER A 219 15.61 -9.26 6.26
C SER A 219 15.47 -10.27 5.11
N PHE A 220 16.38 -10.24 4.13
CA PHE A 220 16.36 -11.14 2.99
C PHE A 220 17.28 -12.35 3.22
N PRO A 221 16.92 -13.56 2.77
CA PRO A 221 17.68 -14.78 3.07
C PRO A 221 19.17 -14.70 2.68
N GLU A 222 19.48 -14.20 1.48
CA GLU A 222 20.86 -14.05 1.00
C GLU A 222 21.64 -13.00 1.80
N GLU A 223 20.98 -11.94 2.24
CA GLU A 223 21.60 -10.91 3.07
C GLU A 223 21.88 -11.43 4.48
N ILE A 224 20.96 -12.21 5.05
CA ILE A 224 21.15 -12.88 6.33
C ILE A 224 22.36 -13.80 6.24
N LYS A 225 22.45 -14.61 5.19
CA LYS A 225 23.60 -15.51 4.98
C LYS A 225 24.90 -14.73 4.80
N GLN A 226 24.90 -13.70 3.94
CA GLN A 226 26.07 -12.85 3.73
C GLN A 226 26.56 -12.24 5.05
N GLN A 227 25.64 -11.68 5.86
CA GLN A 227 25.99 -11.11 7.17
C GLN A 227 26.51 -12.17 8.14
N MET A 228 25.99 -13.40 8.10
CA MET A 228 26.54 -14.50 8.87
C MET A 228 27.98 -14.83 8.48
N ASP A 229 28.27 -14.86 7.18
CA ASP A 229 29.60 -15.17 6.66
C ASP A 229 30.58 -14.03 7.00
N ASP A 230 30.21 -12.77 6.69
CA ASP A 230 31.06 -11.57 6.81
C ASP A 230 31.36 -11.21 8.28
N THR A 231 30.39 -11.39 9.18
CA THR A 231 30.53 -10.97 10.59
C THR A 231 30.84 -12.12 11.53
N SER A 232 30.72 -13.37 11.07
CA SER A 232 30.96 -14.59 11.84
C SER A 232 30.34 -14.52 13.25
N PRO A 233 29.00 -14.32 13.37
CA PRO A 233 28.34 -14.10 14.65
C PRO A 233 28.43 -15.34 15.54
N THR A 234 28.50 -15.12 16.86
CA THR A 234 28.42 -16.21 17.84
C THR A 234 26.97 -16.48 18.25
N ILE A 235 26.09 -15.49 18.11
CA ILE A 235 24.67 -15.58 18.46
C ILE A 235 23.83 -15.09 17.28
N PHE A 236 22.85 -15.90 16.85
CA PHE A 236 21.90 -15.54 15.80
C PHE A 236 20.49 -15.38 16.35
N VAL A 237 19.86 -14.24 16.11
CA VAL A 237 18.55 -13.86 16.67
C VAL A 237 17.59 -13.61 15.52
N SER A 238 16.58 -14.47 15.36
CA SER A 238 15.74 -14.46 14.17
C SER A 238 14.32 -14.97 14.38
N VAL A 239 13.53 -15.00 13.31
CA VAL A 239 12.12 -15.39 13.31
C VAL A 239 11.90 -16.67 12.50
N PRO A 240 10.82 -17.45 12.75
CA PRO A 240 10.59 -18.75 12.11
C PRO A 240 10.71 -18.74 10.58
N ILE A 241 10.26 -17.68 9.91
CA ILE A 241 10.31 -17.59 8.45
C ILE A 241 11.76 -17.55 7.93
N HIS A 242 12.69 -16.90 8.63
CA HIS A 242 14.10 -16.87 8.23
C HIS A 242 14.76 -18.23 8.38
N TYR A 243 14.47 -18.97 9.46
CA TYR A 243 14.96 -20.34 9.61
C TYR A 243 14.44 -21.27 8.51
N ARG A 244 13.19 -21.08 8.09
CA ARG A 244 12.61 -21.83 6.96
C ARG A 244 13.31 -21.52 5.64
N THR A 245 13.55 -20.23 5.35
CA THR A 245 14.17 -19.83 4.07
C THR A 245 15.64 -20.22 3.99
N LEU A 246 16.35 -20.26 5.12
CA LEU A 246 17.74 -20.73 5.19
C LEU A 246 17.90 -22.25 5.06
N LYS A 247 16.81 -23.04 5.06
CA LYS A 247 16.89 -24.51 5.00
C LYS A 247 17.64 -25.04 3.77
N ASP A 248 17.47 -24.40 2.62
CA ASP A 248 18.07 -24.85 1.35
C ASP A 248 19.50 -24.35 1.16
N ASN A 249 19.88 -23.31 1.90
CA ASN A 249 21.23 -22.74 1.88
C ASN A 249 21.60 -22.36 3.32
N PRO A 250 21.80 -23.37 4.20
CA PRO A 250 22.03 -23.11 5.60
C PRO A 250 23.37 -22.40 5.77
N PRO A 251 23.48 -21.55 6.81
CA PRO A 251 24.76 -20.92 7.11
C PRO A 251 25.77 -21.96 7.59
N ASP A 252 27.05 -21.68 7.37
CA ASP A 252 28.12 -22.45 8.00
C ASP A 252 28.09 -22.23 9.52
N LYS A 253 28.45 -23.27 10.28
CA LYS A 253 28.55 -23.16 11.74
C LYS A 253 29.43 -21.99 12.16
N GLY A 254 30.59 -21.82 11.52
CA GLY A 254 31.56 -20.77 11.86
C GLY A 254 31.83 -20.67 13.38
N ALA A 255 31.65 -19.47 13.94
CA ALA A 255 31.75 -19.21 15.37
C ALA A 255 30.41 -19.29 16.13
N LEU A 256 29.34 -19.68 15.43
CA LEU A 256 27.99 -19.72 15.98
C LEU A 256 27.91 -20.77 17.09
N ARG A 257 27.43 -20.34 18.26
CA ARG A 257 27.24 -21.19 19.44
C ARG A 257 25.79 -21.23 19.91
N LEU A 258 24.96 -20.28 19.48
CA LEU A 258 23.58 -20.14 19.96
C LEU A 258 22.70 -19.48 18.90
N ALA A 259 21.47 -19.97 18.76
CA ALA A 259 20.46 -19.34 17.92
C ALA A 259 19.12 -19.20 18.67
N PHE A 260 18.36 -18.15 18.36
CA PHE A 260 17.08 -17.86 18.99
C PHE A 260 15.96 -17.68 17.95
N SER A 261 14.79 -18.26 18.23
CA SER A 261 13.55 -18.05 17.46
C SER A 261 12.45 -17.53 18.36
N SER A 262 11.79 -16.43 17.96
CA SER A 262 10.59 -15.91 18.64
C SER A 262 9.60 -15.29 17.65
N ALA A 263 8.64 -14.51 18.14
CA ALA A 263 7.55 -13.87 17.37
C ALA A 263 6.53 -14.81 16.71
N GLY A 264 6.76 -16.13 16.71
CA GLY A 264 5.81 -17.12 16.20
C GLY A 264 6.23 -18.56 16.52
N PRO A 265 5.33 -19.54 16.30
CA PRO A 265 5.68 -20.94 16.46
C PRO A 265 6.72 -21.36 15.41
N LEU A 266 7.81 -21.98 15.87
CA LEU A 266 8.81 -22.57 14.99
C LEU A 266 8.37 -23.98 14.58
N ALA A 267 8.36 -24.27 13.28
CA ALA A 267 8.11 -25.64 12.82
C ALA A 267 9.30 -26.52 13.20
N GLU A 268 9.02 -27.69 13.77
CA GLU A 268 10.06 -28.63 14.22
C GLU A 268 11.04 -28.99 13.10
N ALA A 269 10.54 -29.23 11.89
CA ALA A 269 11.36 -29.53 10.73
C ALA A 269 12.33 -28.39 10.34
N ASP A 270 11.93 -27.13 10.53
CA ASP A 270 12.76 -25.95 10.23
C ASP A 270 13.89 -25.85 11.26
N GLY A 271 13.56 -26.02 12.55
CA GLY A 271 14.56 -26.01 13.62
C GLY A 271 15.53 -27.20 13.57
N MET A 272 15.05 -28.39 13.23
CA MET A 272 15.91 -29.57 13.08
C MET A 272 16.81 -29.45 11.84
N ALA A 273 16.33 -28.88 10.75
CA ALA A 273 17.18 -28.61 9.59
C ALA A 273 18.33 -27.65 9.94
N PHE A 274 18.03 -26.57 10.68
CA PHE A 274 19.06 -25.63 11.15
C PHE A 274 20.08 -26.31 12.07
N PHE A 275 19.62 -27.10 13.04
CA PHE A 275 20.50 -27.86 13.94
C PHE A 275 21.35 -28.88 13.17
N ASN A 276 20.77 -29.61 12.22
CA ASN A 276 21.52 -30.61 11.44
C ASN A 276 22.61 -29.96 10.56
N ALA A 277 22.35 -28.76 10.05
CA ALA A 277 23.32 -28.04 9.22
C ALA A 277 24.44 -27.38 10.04
N THR A 278 24.12 -26.81 11.20
CA THR A 278 25.06 -25.98 11.98
C THR A 278 25.62 -26.68 13.22
N GLY A 279 24.94 -27.70 13.73
CA GLY A 279 25.17 -28.29 15.05
C GLY A 279 24.89 -27.33 16.21
N VAL A 280 24.12 -26.26 15.99
CA VAL A 280 23.83 -25.22 16.99
C VAL A 280 22.40 -25.34 17.51
N ASP A 281 22.26 -25.28 18.83
CA ASP A 281 20.97 -25.26 19.52
C ASP A 281 20.15 -24.03 19.09
N LEU A 282 18.94 -24.29 18.55
CA LEU A 282 17.95 -23.26 18.27
C LEU A 282 16.93 -23.20 19.40
N VAL A 283 17.02 -22.13 20.20
CA VAL A 283 16.19 -21.89 21.36
C VAL A 283 14.93 -21.10 20.96
N GLU A 284 13.77 -21.73 21.08
CA GLU A 284 12.48 -21.06 20.99
C GLU A 284 12.24 -20.24 22.26
N VAL A 285 11.95 -18.94 22.12
CA VAL A 285 11.59 -18.05 23.23
C VAL A 285 10.11 -17.71 23.14
N TYR A 286 9.34 -18.12 24.15
CA TYR A 286 7.92 -17.85 24.28
C TYR A 286 7.71 -16.64 25.20
N GLY A 287 6.97 -15.64 24.72
CA GLY A 287 6.71 -14.38 25.41
C GLY A 287 6.01 -13.38 24.50
N SER A 288 5.79 -12.17 25.01
CA SER A 288 5.16 -11.07 24.27
C SER A 288 5.65 -9.69 24.75
N THR A 289 5.29 -8.61 24.05
CA THR A 289 5.62 -7.23 24.48
C THR A 289 5.12 -6.95 25.89
N GLU A 290 3.90 -7.40 26.18
CA GLU A 290 3.20 -7.23 27.45
C GLU A 290 3.85 -8.03 28.60
N THR A 291 4.35 -9.22 28.30
CA THR A 291 4.77 -10.19 29.33
C THR A 291 6.28 -10.31 29.52
N GLY A 292 7.07 -9.87 28.54
CA GLY A 292 8.47 -10.27 28.41
C GLY A 292 8.61 -11.76 28.06
N GLY A 293 9.84 -12.28 28.10
CA GLY A 293 10.08 -13.72 27.96
C GLY A 293 9.50 -14.51 29.14
N ILE A 294 8.77 -15.59 28.83
CA ILE A 294 8.12 -16.47 29.81
C ILE A 294 8.85 -17.81 29.95
N ALA A 295 9.14 -18.44 28.81
CA ALA A 295 9.65 -19.80 28.77
C ALA A 295 10.48 -20.03 27.52
N THR A 296 11.34 -21.05 27.55
CA THR A 296 12.12 -21.48 26.39
C THR A 296 12.02 -22.96 26.14
N ARG A 297 12.32 -23.36 24.91
CA ARG A 297 12.49 -24.77 24.52
C ARG A 297 13.59 -24.91 23.49
N CYS A 298 14.37 -25.98 23.57
CA CYS A 298 15.29 -26.42 22.52
C CYS A 298 14.97 -27.84 22.08
N ARG A 299 14.31 -27.97 20.93
CA ARG A 299 13.89 -29.28 20.38
C ARG A 299 15.08 -30.21 20.09
N ALA A 300 16.24 -29.65 19.74
CA ALA A 300 17.46 -30.44 19.50
C ALA A 300 17.94 -31.19 20.76
N LYS A 301 17.54 -30.74 21.96
CA LYS A 301 17.80 -31.40 23.24
C LYS A 301 16.74 -32.43 23.63
N GLY A 302 15.79 -32.73 22.74
CA GLY A 302 14.65 -33.60 23.03
C GLY A 302 13.60 -32.94 23.92
N GLU A 303 13.63 -31.61 24.05
CA GLU A 303 12.60 -30.89 24.80
C GLU A 303 11.32 -30.77 23.96
N GLU A 304 10.24 -31.39 24.44
CA GLU A 304 8.89 -31.21 23.87
C GLU A 304 8.15 -30.03 24.51
N ASP A 305 8.45 -29.74 25.77
CA ASP A 305 7.74 -28.74 26.57
C ASP A 305 8.51 -27.42 26.67
N LEU A 306 7.77 -26.32 26.82
CA LEU A 306 8.35 -25.05 27.22
C LEU A 306 8.74 -25.11 28.70
N THR A 307 9.99 -24.79 28.97
CA THR A 307 10.55 -24.66 30.31
C THR A 307 10.47 -23.19 30.74
N PRO A 308 9.62 -22.84 31.72
CA PRO A 308 9.51 -21.47 32.20
C PRO A 308 10.82 -20.97 32.81
N PHE A 309 11.05 -19.66 32.71
CA PHE A 309 12.21 -19.03 33.31
C PHE A 309 12.21 -19.23 34.82
N SER A 310 13.38 -19.46 35.42
CA SER A 310 13.48 -19.78 36.85
C SER A 310 13.01 -18.64 37.77
N CYS A 311 12.98 -17.41 37.26
CA CYS A 311 12.43 -16.24 37.95
C CYS A 311 10.90 -16.10 37.81
N ILE A 312 10.27 -16.92 36.95
CA ILE A 312 8.84 -16.88 36.67
C ILE A 312 8.15 -18.01 37.42
N GLN A 313 7.14 -17.63 38.19
CA GLN A 313 6.23 -18.60 38.77
C GLN A 313 5.04 -18.76 37.84
N TRP A 314 4.61 -19.99 37.64
CA TRP A 314 3.53 -20.30 36.73
C TRP A 314 2.63 -21.37 37.34
N ARG A 315 1.37 -21.40 36.90
CA ARG A 315 0.42 -22.46 37.20
C ARG A 315 -0.62 -22.53 36.08
N VAL A 316 -1.33 -23.64 36.01
CA VAL A 316 -2.51 -23.76 35.15
C VAL A 316 -3.75 -23.40 35.97
N ALA A 317 -4.42 -22.32 35.60
CA ALA A 317 -5.69 -21.89 36.20
C ALA A 317 -6.84 -22.28 35.28
N GLY A 318 -7.47 -23.43 35.55
CA GLY A 318 -8.43 -24.03 34.61
C GLY A 318 -7.71 -24.61 33.40
N ALA A 319 -7.74 -23.89 32.27
CA ALA A 319 -6.97 -24.21 31.05
C ALA A 319 -5.90 -23.15 30.72
N ASP A 320 -5.85 -22.06 31.48
CA ASP A 320 -5.11 -20.85 31.12
C ASP A 320 -3.79 -20.76 31.87
N LEU A 321 -2.81 -20.10 31.26
CA LEU A 321 -1.51 -19.88 31.87
C LEU A 321 -1.58 -18.68 32.84
N ASP A 322 -1.51 -18.97 34.14
CA ASP A 322 -1.30 -17.95 35.17
C ASP A 322 0.21 -17.80 35.40
N ILE A 323 0.73 -16.57 35.30
CA ILE A 323 2.13 -16.25 35.61
C ILE A 323 2.27 -15.15 36.64
N ARG A 324 3.34 -15.23 37.42
CA ARG A 324 3.90 -14.11 38.16
C ARG A 324 5.31 -13.89 37.66
N SER A 325 5.50 -12.77 36.97
CA SER A 325 6.75 -12.41 36.32
C SER A 325 7.16 -10.99 36.73
N PRO A 326 8.47 -10.74 36.95
CA PRO A 326 8.98 -9.38 37.14
C PRO A 326 9.02 -8.57 35.82
N PHE A 327 8.68 -9.17 34.69
CA PHE A 327 8.78 -8.55 33.35
C PHE A 327 7.46 -8.00 32.82
N LEU A 328 6.35 -8.16 33.56
CA LEU A 328 5.02 -7.71 33.17
C LEU A 328 4.97 -6.18 33.01
N SER A 329 4.38 -5.71 31.92
CA SER A 329 4.09 -4.28 31.70
C SER A 329 3.05 -3.77 32.70
N GLY A 330 3.14 -2.47 33.03
CA GLY A 330 2.30 -1.85 34.06
C GLY A 330 0.80 -1.83 33.73
N GLU A 331 0.44 -1.86 32.45
CA GLU A 331 -0.94 -1.83 31.97
C GLU A 331 -1.66 -3.18 32.11
N LEU A 332 -0.95 -4.26 32.40
CA LEU A 332 -1.57 -5.56 32.62
C LEU A 332 -2.34 -5.57 33.94
N SER A 333 -3.58 -6.05 33.90
CA SER A 333 -4.40 -6.23 35.10
C SER A 333 -3.90 -7.42 35.92
N VAL A 334 -3.01 -7.15 36.88
CA VAL A 334 -2.48 -8.15 37.82
C VAL A 334 -3.36 -8.19 39.07
N ARG A 335 -3.71 -9.40 39.54
CA ARG A 335 -4.50 -9.58 40.78
C ARG A 335 -3.67 -9.13 41.99
N GLU A 336 -4.31 -8.80 43.12
CA GLU A 336 -3.61 -8.41 44.37
C GLU A 336 -2.55 -9.42 44.85
N SER A 337 -2.68 -10.68 44.46
CA SER A 337 -1.71 -11.76 44.75
C SER A 337 -0.48 -11.78 43.82
N GLY A 338 -0.38 -10.86 42.87
CA GLY A 338 0.72 -10.75 41.90
C GLY A 338 0.61 -11.69 40.69
N TRP A 339 -0.54 -12.34 40.48
CA TRP A 339 -0.77 -13.25 39.36
C TRP A 339 -1.46 -12.54 38.19
N PHE A 340 -0.92 -12.75 37.00
CA PHE A 340 -1.49 -12.35 35.72
C PHE A 340 -1.93 -13.62 34.96
N THR A 341 -3.17 -13.62 34.47
CA THR A 341 -3.68 -14.69 33.61
C THR A 341 -3.40 -14.32 32.17
N ALA A 342 -2.43 -15.00 31.56
CA ALA A 342 -2.18 -14.90 30.14
C ALA A 342 -3.31 -15.58 29.37
N SER A 343 -3.64 -15.05 28.20
CA SER A 343 -4.71 -15.58 27.39
C SER A 343 -4.34 -16.85 26.61
N ASP A 344 -3.17 -17.43 26.84
CA ASP A 344 -2.75 -18.66 26.17
C ASP A 344 -3.12 -19.87 27.05
N ARG A 345 -3.79 -20.87 26.45
CA ARG A 345 -4.12 -22.13 27.11
C ARG A 345 -2.92 -23.04 27.14
N VAL A 346 -2.66 -23.67 28.28
CA VAL A 346 -1.50 -24.52 28.47
C VAL A 346 -1.86 -25.85 29.12
N LYS A 347 -1.11 -26.89 28.78
CA LYS A 347 -1.16 -28.19 29.44
C LYS A 347 0.18 -28.43 30.12
N ALA A 348 0.15 -28.55 31.45
CA ALA A 348 1.33 -28.92 32.23
C ALA A 348 1.67 -30.40 32.03
N HIS A 349 2.95 -30.69 31.92
CA HIS A 349 3.50 -32.05 31.92
C HIS A 349 4.32 -32.29 33.19
N GLY A 350 4.52 -33.56 33.55
CA GLY A 350 5.12 -33.96 34.84
C GLY A 350 6.59 -33.57 35.06
N ASN A 351 7.24 -33.00 34.05
CA ASN A 351 8.63 -32.54 34.06
C ASN A 351 8.80 -31.07 34.51
N GLY A 352 7.71 -30.38 34.88
CA GLY A 352 7.76 -28.97 35.29
C GLY A 352 7.74 -27.97 34.12
N GLY A 353 7.48 -28.43 32.89
CA GLY A 353 7.21 -27.61 31.72
C GLY A 353 5.73 -27.66 31.28
N PHE A 354 5.41 -26.91 30.23
CA PHE A 354 4.07 -26.90 29.63
C PHE A 354 4.09 -26.80 28.11
N VAL A 355 3.01 -27.25 27.48
CA VAL A 355 2.75 -27.02 26.05
C VAL A 355 1.63 -26.01 25.90
N VAL A 356 1.79 -25.04 25.00
CA VAL A 356 0.71 -24.14 24.60
C VAL A 356 -0.25 -24.90 23.69
N THR A 357 -1.51 -25.04 24.11
CA THR A 357 -2.56 -25.83 23.45
C THR A 357 -3.61 -24.98 22.74
N GLY A 358 -3.56 -23.66 22.91
CA GLY A 358 -4.49 -22.74 22.27
C GLY A 358 -4.50 -21.40 23.00
N ARG A 359 -5.60 -20.67 22.85
CA ARG A 359 -5.88 -19.40 23.54
C ARG A 359 -7.25 -19.44 24.20
N SER A 360 -7.36 -18.72 25.31
CA SER A 360 -8.53 -18.69 26.19
C SER A 360 -9.34 -17.43 26.03
N ASP A 361 -8.68 -16.32 25.69
CA ASP A 361 -9.38 -15.29 24.96
C ASP A 361 -9.85 -15.90 23.64
N ASN A 362 -10.97 -15.39 23.18
CA ASN A 362 -11.44 -15.65 21.84
C ASN A 362 -10.42 -15.17 20.78
N ILE A 363 -9.22 -14.72 21.15
CA ILE A 363 -8.15 -14.36 20.22
C ILE A 363 -7.46 -15.61 19.68
N VAL A 364 -7.71 -15.95 18.42
CA VAL A 364 -7.01 -17.03 17.70
C VAL A 364 -5.96 -16.46 16.76
N LYS A 365 -4.85 -17.18 16.55
CA LYS A 365 -3.88 -16.82 15.51
C LYS A 365 -4.31 -17.42 14.18
N VAL A 366 -4.70 -16.59 13.21
CA VAL A 366 -5.06 -16.99 11.84
C VAL A 366 -4.04 -16.34 10.90
N GLY A 367 -3.28 -17.14 10.14
CA GLY A 367 -2.23 -16.62 9.24
C GLY A 367 -1.14 -15.79 9.94
N GLY A 368 -0.86 -16.02 11.24
CA GLY A 368 0.10 -15.24 12.02
C GLY A 368 -0.47 -14.01 12.74
N ASN A 369 -1.71 -13.61 12.45
CA ASN A 369 -2.39 -12.45 13.05
C ASN A 369 -3.25 -12.86 14.25
N ARG A 370 -3.30 -12.03 15.30
CA ARG A 370 -4.18 -12.21 16.48
C ARG A 370 -5.63 -11.78 16.13
N VAL A 371 -6.63 -12.66 16.27
CA VAL A 371 -8.04 -12.44 15.86
C VAL A 371 -9.03 -12.73 17.01
N ASP A 372 -9.67 -11.72 17.59
CA ASP A 372 -10.63 -11.81 18.73
C ASP A 372 -12.06 -12.22 18.31
N LEU A 373 -12.46 -13.46 18.55
CA LEU A 373 -13.80 -14.00 18.25
C LEU A 373 -14.91 -13.37 19.12
N GLU A 374 -14.64 -12.84 20.33
CA GLU A 374 -15.68 -12.17 21.14
C GLU A 374 -15.93 -10.77 20.62
N LYS A 375 -14.88 -10.11 20.13
CA LYS A 375 -15.03 -8.85 19.43
C LYS A 375 -15.80 -9.04 18.13
N ILE A 376 -15.51 -10.11 17.37
CA ILE A 376 -16.31 -10.49 16.19
C ILE A 376 -17.76 -10.77 16.60
N ARG A 377 -17.99 -11.48 17.71
CA ARG A 377 -19.34 -11.74 18.25
C ARG A 377 -20.06 -10.45 18.66
N GLN A 378 -19.41 -9.53 19.37
CA GLN A 378 -19.96 -8.24 19.77
C GLN A 378 -20.31 -7.39 18.54
N LEU A 379 -19.42 -7.32 17.55
CA LEU A 379 -19.67 -6.63 16.28
C LEU A 379 -20.87 -7.25 15.53
N ILE A 380 -21.07 -8.56 15.64
CA ILE A 380 -22.24 -9.24 15.07
C ILE A 380 -23.52 -8.93 15.87
N LEU A 381 -23.45 -8.85 17.21
CA LEU A 381 -24.57 -8.47 18.07
C LEU A 381 -24.95 -6.98 17.97
N GLU A 382 -24.02 -6.14 17.53
CA GLU A 382 -24.27 -4.72 17.22
C GLU A 382 -25.10 -4.52 15.94
N VAL A 383 -25.24 -5.57 15.10
CA VAL A 383 -26.07 -5.52 13.89
C VAL A 383 -27.54 -5.55 14.29
N GLU A 384 -28.27 -4.50 13.88
CA GLU A 384 -29.70 -4.33 14.15
C GLU A 384 -30.49 -5.56 13.64
N GLY A 385 -31.08 -6.30 14.57
CA GLY A 385 -31.89 -7.49 14.30
C GLY A 385 -31.28 -8.84 14.70
N ILE A 386 -30.01 -8.88 15.13
CA ILE A 386 -29.34 -10.09 15.62
C ILE A 386 -29.39 -10.09 17.15
N GLU A 387 -30.21 -10.96 17.74
CA GLU A 387 -30.36 -11.05 19.21
C GLU A 387 -29.28 -11.94 19.85
N GLU A 388 -28.82 -12.96 19.11
CA GLU A 388 -27.76 -13.87 19.54
C GLU A 388 -26.79 -14.21 18.41
N ALA A 389 -25.51 -14.34 18.77
CA ALA A 389 -24.44 -14.78 17.88
C ALA A 389 -23.47 -15.69 18.64
N LEU A 390 -22.97 -16.73 17.97
CA LEU A 390 -21.94 -17.64 18.46
C LEU A 390 -20.80 -17.69 17.43
N VAL A 391 -19.60 -17.26 17.82
CA VAL A 391 -18.42 -17.25 16.94
C VAL A 391 -17.39 -18.25 17.45
N VAL A 392 -16.98 -19.19 16.60
CA VAL A 392 -16.04 -20.27 16.94
C VAL A 392 -14.92 -20.36 15.89
N ALA A 393 -13.73 -20.81 16.30
CA ALA A 393 -12.65 -21.11 15.39
C ALA A 393 -12.50 -22.63 15.22
N ASN A 394 -12.85 -23.15 14.04
CA ASN A 394 -12.73 -24.57 13.71
C ASN A 394 -11.31 -24.90 13.22
N PRO A 395 -10.68 -25.98 13.71
CA PRO A 395 -9.46 -26.50 13.11
C PRO A 395 -9.73 -27.04 11.71
N THR A 396 -8.85 -26.76 10.75
CA THR A 396 -8.85 -27.44 9.44
C THR A 396 -7.97 -28.70 9.48
N ASP A 397 -8.21 -29.66 8.59
CA ASP A 397 -7.55 -30.98 8.55
C ASP A 397 -6.01 -30.94 8.42
N THR A 398 -5.43 -29.78 8.08
CA THR A 398 -3.98 -29.59 7.88
C THR A 398 -3.25 -29.08 9.14
N GLY A 399 -3.96 -28.83 10.25
CA GLY A 399 -3.37 -28.54 11.57
C GLY A 399 -2.61 -27.22 11.72
N ARG A 400 -2.45 -26.43 10.66
CA ARG A 400 -1.79 -25.11 10.67
C ARG A 400 -2.76 -23.91 10.66
N ASP A 401 -3.98 -24.07 10.13
CA ASP A 401 -4.95 -22.98 10.00
C ASP A 401 -6.27 -23.24 10.74
N ARG A 402 -6.87 -22.16 11.24
CA ARG A 402 -8.17 -22.13 11.92
C ARG A 402 -9.14 -21.28 11.10
N GLU A 403 -10.30 -21.83 10.75
CA GLU A 403 -11.39 -21.07 10.13
C GLU A 403 -12.30 -20.47 11.21
N VAL A 404 -12.65 -19.20 11.07
CA VAL A 404 -13.59 -18.52 11.98
C VAL A 404 -15.01 -18.66 11.41
N VAL A 405 -15.92 -19.26 12.18
CA VAL A 405 -17.32 -19.53 11.81
C VAL A 405 -18.24 -18.85 12.81
N ALA A 406 -19.22 -18.07 12.33
CA ALA A 406 -20.22 -17.40 13.15
C ALA A 406 -21.63 -17.92 12.85
N LEU A 407 -22.41 -18.21 13.89
CA LEU A 407 -23.81 -18.63 13.84
C LEU A 407 -24.67 -17.51 14.45
N ILE A 408 -25.74 -17.07 13.77
CA ILE A 408 -26.58 -15.92 14.20
C ILE A 408 -28.07 -16.25 14.22
N ASP A 409 -28.80 -15.63 15.16
CA ASP A 409 -30.25 -15.76 15.35
C ASP A 409 -31.00 -14.55 14.76
N HIS A 410 -31.49 -14.70 13.51
CA HIS A 410 -32.44 -13.81 12.81
C HIS A 410 -32.01 -12.37 12.43
N ILE A 411 -32.77 -11.73 11.52
CA ILE A 411 -32.67 -10.32 11.06
C ILE A 411 -34.09 -9.73 10.91
N PRO A 412 -34.40 -8.55 11.48
CA PRO A 412 -35.39 -7.64 10.89
C PRO A 412 -34.90 -6.18 10.69
N MET A 413 -35.41 -5.55 9.62
CA MET A 413 -35.14 -4.19 9.11
C MET A 413 -35.59 -3.00 10.01
N ALA A 414 -34.76 -1.94 9.96
CA ALA A 414 -35.05 -0.49 9.82
C ALA A 414 -35.33 0.41 11.07
N ALA A 415 -34.50 1.46 11.25
CA ALA A 415 -34.94 2.83 11.61
C ALA A 415 -33.89 3.96 11.37
N THR A 416 -34.32 5.04 10.70
CA THR A 416 -33.59 6.29 10.35
C THR A 416 -33.65 7.38 11.44
N GLY A 417 -32.68 8.32 11.49
CA GLY A 417 -32.81 9.61 12.21
C GLY A 417 -31.76 10.70 11.87
N LYS A 418 -32.22 11.87 11.39
CA LYS A 418 -31.47 13.03 10.81
C LYS A 418 -31.01 14.09 11.83
N ILE A 419 -30.01 14.91 11.47
CA ILE A 419 -29.77 16.27 12.01
C ILE A 419 -29.79 17.32 10.86
N ASP A 420 -30.30 18.51 11.19
CA ASP A 420 -30.79 19.59 10.33
C ASP A 420 -29.68 20.53 9.78
N ARG A 421 -29.62 20.66 8.44
CA ARG A 421 -28.61 21.40 7.66
C ARG A 421 -28.95 22.89 7.46
N LEU A 422 -30.17 23.32 7.79
CA LEU A 422 -30.67 24.66 7.47
C LEU A 422 -30.27 25.78 8.45
N ALA A 423 -29.57 25.45 9.55
CA ALA A 423 -29.06 26.44 10.50
C ALA A 423 -27.72 27.07 10.07
N ILE A 424 -26.94 26.40 9.20
CA ILE A 424 -25.58 26.81 8.82
C ILE A 424 -25.57 27.79 7.63
N GLU A 425 -26.57 27.73 6.75
CA GLU A 425 -26.59 28.50 5.49
C GLU A 425 -26.97 29.99 5.65
N ARG A 426 -27.24 30.46 6.87
CA ARG A 426 -27.73 31.83 7.13
C ARG A 426 -26.71 32.85 7.63
N ILE A 427 -25.43 32.49 7.77
CA ILE A 427 -24.42 33.36 8.44
C ILE A 427 -23.41 34.06 7.49
N THR A 428 -23.26 33.71 6.22
CA THR A 428 -22.15 34.28 5.41
C THR A 428 -22.57 34.78 4.03
N ALA A 429 -23.10 36.01 3.98
CA ALA A 429 -23.16 36.81 2.76
C ALA A 429 -21.88 37.67 2.67
N THR A 430 -20.82 37.14 2.06
CA THR A 430 -19.52 37.82 1.84
C THR A 430 -19.07 37.76 0.37
N GLN A 431 -18.14 38.64 0.00
CA GLN A 431 -17.57 38.78 -1.36
C GLN A 431 -16.98 37.45 -1.89
N GLN A 432 -16.79 37.28 -3.21
CA GLN A 432 -16.40 35.98 -3.82
C GLN A 432 -15.24 36.11 -4.82
N ILE A 433 -14.44 35.04 -4.93
CA ILE A 433 -13.43 34.83 -5.99
C ILE A 433 -13.83 33.62 -6.86
N LYS A 434 -13.50 33.67 -8.15
CA LYS A 434 -13.83 32.63 -9.14
C LYS A 434 -12.58 31.82 -9.49
N PHE A 435 -12.66 30.50 -9.46
CA PHE A 435 -11.59 29.63 -9.96
C PHE A 435 -11.91 29.11 -11.37
N GLU A 436 -10.91 29.09 -12.25
CA GLU A 436 -10.98 28.55 -13.61
C GLU A 436 -9.93 27.44 -13.81
N PRO A 437 -10.21 26.40 -14.60
CA PRO A 437 -11.39 26.18 -15.45
C PRO A 437 -12.64 25.69 -14.72
N ALA A 438 -12.55 25.38 -13.41
CA ALA A 438 -13.65 24.81 -12.61
C ALA A 438 -14.94 25.66 -12.57
N GLY A 439 -14.86 26.96 -12.88
CA GLY A 439 -16.00 27.89 -12.84
C GLY A 439 -16.53 28.18 -11.44
N LEU A 440 -15.90 27.64 -10.39
CA LEU A 440 -16.39 27.67 -9.01
C LEU A 440 -16.22 29.07 -8.41
N LYS A 441 -17.30 29.63 -7.87
CA LYS A 441 -17.27 30.88 -7.09
C LYS A 441 -17.25 30.55 -5.61
N VAL A 442 -16.18 30.95 -4.93
CA VAL A 442 -15.99 30.68 -3.51
C VAL A 442 -16.00 32.00 -2.72
N PRO A 443 -16.51 32.01 -1.47
CA PRO A 443 -16.42 33.17 -0.61
C PRO A 443 -14.97 33.59 -0.37
N LEU A 444 -14.73 34.90 -0.23
CA LEU A 444 -13.46 35.47 0.15
C LEU A 444 -13.20 35.18 1.63
N ASP A 445 -12.07 34.55 1.95
CA ASP A 445 -11.62 34.25 3.31
C ASP A 445 -10.35 35.07 3.59
N GLU A 446 -10.52 36.23 4.22
CA GLU A 446 -9.43 37.21 4.40
C GLU A 446 -8.29 36.60 5.23
N GLY A 447 -7.07 36.67 4.69
CA GLY A 447 -5.85 36.17 5.35
C GLY A 447 -5.47 34.73 5.01
N LYS A 448 -6.34 33.97 4.32
CA LYS A 448 -5.98 32.64 3.80
C LYS A 448 -5.36 32.71 2.42
N THR A 449 -4.38 31.86 2.18
CA THR A 449 -3.75 31.70 0.87
C THR A 449 -4.73 31.13 -0.15
N LEU A 450 -4.49 31.39 -1.44
CA LEU A 450 -5.30 30.83 -2.51
C LEU A 450 -5.27 29.30 -2.52
N GLN A 451 -4.18 28.69 -2.04
CA GLN A 451 -4.06 27.26 -1.84
C GLN A 451 -5.00 26.75 -0.74
N GLU A 452 -5.06 27.41 0.41
CA GLU A 452 -5.97 27.04 1.50
C GLU A 452 -7.43 27.22 1.08
N VAL A 453 -7.73 28.32 0.39
CA VAL A 453 -9.08 28.57 -0.16
C VAL A 453 -9.43 27.52 -1.22
N ALA A 454 -8.51 27.19 -2.13
CA ALA A 454 -8.72 26.12 -3.11
C ALA A 454 -8.94 24.75 -2.44
N THR A 455 -8.13 24.42 -1.42
CA THR A 455 -8.21 23.16 -0.67
C THR A 455 -9.57 23.02 0.04
N ASN A 456 -10.02 24.07 0.74
CA ASN A 456 -11.31 24.09 1.44
C ASN A 456 -12.51 23.92 0.50
N HIS A 457 -12.34 24.27 -0.78
CA HIS A 457 -13.36 24.17 -1.81
C HIS A 457 -13.07 23.07 -2.85
N SER A 458 -12.19 22.12 -2.52
CA SER A 458 -11.89 20.91 -3.33
C SER A 458 -11.29 21.18 -4.71
N ILE A 459 -10.62 22.31 -4.88
CA ILE A 459 -9.91 22.72 -6.10
C ILE A 459 -8.43 22.33 -5.97
N ASP A 460 -7.86 21.63 -6.97
CA ASP A 460 -6.45 21.23 -6.91
C ASP A 460 -5.52 22.38 -7.24
N ILE A 461 -4.59 22.64 -6.35
CA ILE A 461 -3.38 23.37 -6.69
C ILE A 461 -2.22 22.60 -6.07
N ARG A 462 -1.38 22.02 -6.93
CA ARG A 462 -0.26 21.17 -6.54
C ARG A 462 0.68 21.91 -5.58
N ALA A 463 0.99 21.34 -4.42
CA ALA A 463 1.82 22.00 -3.41
C ALA A 463 2.75 21.04 -2.65
N ASP A 464 3.72 20.50 -3.37
CA ASP A 464 4.66 19.50 -2.84
C ASP A 464 5.59 20.01 -1.72
N CYS A 465 5.67 21.34 -1.51
CA CYS A 465 6.51 21.94 -0.46
C CYS A 465 5.75 22.36 0.81
N GLY A 466 4.52 21.90 1.00
CA GLY A 466 3.73 22.24 2.20
C GLY A 466 3.39 23.72 2.35
N GLY A 467 3.53 24.51 1.28
CA GLY A 467 3.18 25.94 1.25
C GLY A 467 4.35 26.91 1.46
N MET A 468 5.58 26.41 1.60
CA MET A 468 6.78 27.23 1.86
C MET A 468 7.25 28.10 0.69
N GLY A 469 6.59 28.07 -0.47
CA GLY A 469 6.92 28.94 -1.61
C GLY A 469 8.16 28.53 -2.41
N ILE A 470 8.80 27.39 -2.11
CA ILE A 470 10.10 27.01 -2.69
C ILE A 470 10.03 26.11 -3.95
N CYS A 471 8.92 25.39 -4.17
CA CYS A 471 8.87 24.40 -5.27
C CYS A 471 8.34 24.94 -6.61
N GLY A 472 7.63 26.08 -6.61
CA GLY A 472 7.01 26.65 -7.81
C GLY A 472 5.89 25.80 -8.44
N LYS A 473 5.40 24.76 -7.76
CA LYS A 473 4.40 23.82 -8.32
C LYS A 473 2.95 24.29 -8.14
N CYS A 474 2.70 25.24 -7.23
CA CYS A 474 1.38 25.80 -6.95
C CYS A 474 1.05 27.05 -7.79
N ARG A 475 1.61 27.15 -9.00
CA ARG A 475 1.45 28.32 -9.86
C ARG A 475 0.01 28.50 -10.30
N VAL A 476 -0.49 29.73 -10.15
CA VAL A 476 -1.80 30.19 -10.61
C VAL A 476 -1.68 31.53 -11.30
N ILE A 477 -2.66 31.89 -12.10
CA ILE A 477 -2.76 33.21 -12.75
C ILE A 477 -3.92 33.96 -12.09
N VAL A 478 -3.70 35.21 -11.67
CA VAL A 478 -4.71 36.01 -10.95
C VAL A 478 -5.10 37.27 -11.71
N GLN A 479 -6.40 37.61 -11.72
CA GLN A 479 -6.93 38.82 -12.37
C GLN A 479 -8.19 39.38 -11.66
N PRO A 480 -8.34 40.71 -11.48
CA PRO A 480 -7.34 41.74 -11.69
C PRO A 480 -6.33 41.74 -10.53
N LYS A 481 -5.05 42.04 -10.80
CA LYS A 481 -3.94 41.79 -9.86
C LYS A 481 -4.01 42.62 -8.59
N GLU A 482 -4.58 43.82 -8.70
CA GLU A 482 -4.82 44.76 -7.60
C GLU A 482 -5.74 44.21 -6.50
N ASN A 483 -6.48 43.13 -6.78
CA ASN A 483 -7.35 42.47 -5.81
C ASN A 483 -6.69 41.27 -5.11
N PHE A 484 -5.36 41.19 -5.17
CA PHE A 484 -4.54 40.20 -4.49
C PHE A 484 -3.37 40.89 -3.77
N CYS A 485 -2.79 40.23 -2.78
CA CYS A 485 -1.64 40.79 -2.05
C CYS A 485 -0.42 41.03 -2.96
N PRO A 486 0.51 41.92 -2.60
CA PRO A 486 1.78 42.05 -3.32
C PRO A 486 2.58 40.73 -3.36
N PRO A 487 3.43 40.48 -4.37
CA PRO A 487 4.31 39.31 -4.41
C PRO A 487 5.23 39.24 -3.19
N THR A 488 5.36 38.05 -2.59
CA THR A 488 6.28 37.83 -1.46
C THR A 488 7.73 37.63 -1.93
N ASP A 489 8.71 37.74 -1.03
CA ASP A 489 10.13 37.47 -1.37
C ASP A 489 10.33 36.04 -1.91
N SER A 490 9.62 35.06 -1.33
CA SER A 490 9.63 33.68 -1.83
C SER A 490 9.05 33.52 -3.25
N GLU A 491 8.09 34.37 -3.63
CA GLU A 491 7.60 34.40 -5.02
C GLU A 491 8.63 35.02 -5.97
N LEU A 492 9.40 36.01 -5.51
CA LEU A 492 10.45 36.65 -6.30
C LEU A 492 11.67 35.75 -6.53
N ASP A 493 11.93 34.80 -5.63
CA ASP A 493 13.01 33.81 -5.77
C ASP A 493 12.67 32.70 -6.78
N VAL A 494 11.38 32.46 -7.04
CA VAL A 494 10.89 31.33 -7.84
C VAL A 494 10.27 31.76 -9.18
N LEU A 495 9.67 32.96 -9.26
CA LEU A 495 9.02 33.48 -10.46
C LEU A 495 9.84 34.61 -11.09
N THR A 496 9.92 34.63 -12.42
CA THR A 496 10.63 35.70 -13.12
C THR A 496 9.85 37.02 -13.10
N PRO A 497 10.51 38.19 -13.25
CA PRO A 497 9.83 39.48 -13.34
C PRO A 497 8.73 39.54 -14.41
N ASP A 498 8.95 38.91 -15.57
CA ASP A 498 7.98 38.84 -16.66
C ASP A 498 6.75 38.01 -16.27
N GLN A 499 6.93 36.89 -15.56
CA GLN A 499 5.82 36.05 -15.09
C GLN A 499 4.93 36.79 -14.09
N ILE A 500 5.53 37.57 -13.18
CA ILE A 500 4.77 38.42 -12.25
C ILE A 500 4.05 39.53 -13.02
N ALA A 501 4.70 40.12 -14.03
CA ALA A 501 4.12 41.10 -14.95
C ALA A 501 2.98 40.53 -15.82
N ASP A 502 2.89 39.21 -15.98
CA ASP A 502 1.80 38.51 -16.67
C ASP A 502 0.71 37.98 -15.72
N GLY A 503 0.93 38.02 -14.40
CA GLY A 503 -0.08 37.71 -13.37
C GLY A 503 0.07 36.33 -12.74
N PHE A 504 1.19 35.66 -12.97
CA PHE A 504 1.53 34.43 -12.27
C PHE A 504 1.83 34.71 -10.80
N ARG A 505 1.34 33.83 -9.93
CA ARG A 505 1.52 33.83 -8.48
C ARG A 505 1.68 32.42 -7.97
N LEU A 506 2.26 32.26 -6.78
CA LEU A 506 2.24 30.99 -6.06
C LEU A 506 1.00 30.96 -5.17
N ALA A 507 0.09 30.00 -5.39
CA ALA A 507 -1.16 29.93 -4.63
C ALA A 507 -0.94 29.77 -3.12
N CYS A 508 0.20 29.21 -2.72
CA CYS A 508 0.58 29.03 -1.33
C CYS A 508 1.11 30.31 -0.65
N GLN A 509 1.30 31.39 -1.40
CA GLN A 509 1.82 32.68 -0.92
C GLN A 509 0.83 33.81 -1.17
N ALA A 510 0.13 33.76 -2.31
CA ALA A 510 -0.87 34.74 -2.67
C ALA A 510 -2.17 34.55 -1.86
N HIS A 511 -2.79 35.66 -1.45
CA HIS A 511 -4.15 35.69 -0.91
C HIS A 511 -4.96 36.80 -1.60
N ALA A 512 -6.28 36.60 -1.66
CA ALA A 512 -7.20 37.55 -2.29
C ALA A 512 -7.61 38.65 -1.30
N THR A 513 -7.58 39.90 -1.76
CA THR A 513 -8.01 41.10 -1.02
C THR A 513 -9.30 41.70 -1.59
N GLY A 514 -9.83 41.14 -2.67
CA GLY A 514 -11.09 41.54 -3.31
C GLY A 514 -11.59 40.52 -4.34
N LYS A 515 -12.61 40.88 -5.11
CA LYS A 515 -13.17 40.00 -6.16
C LYS A 515 -12.15 39.77 -7.28
N GLY A 516 -11.88 38.51 -7.60
CA GLY A 516 -10.92 38.17 -8.65
C GLY A 516 -11.16 36.78 -9.22
N THR A 517 -10.50 36.50 -10.33
CA THR A 517 -10.44 35.20 -10.99
C THR A 517 -9.06 34.60 -10.79
N VAL A 518 -9.01 33.33 -10.41
CA VAL A 518 -7.81 32.52 -10.23
C VAL A 518 -7.84 31.39 -11.25
N THR A 519 -7.00 31.47 -12.26
CA THR A 519 -6.88 30.45 -13.31
C THR A 519 -5.76 29.47 -12.94
N ILE A 520 -6.09 28.18 -12.88
CA ILE A 520 -5.17 27.10 -12.61
C ILE A 520 -4.69 26.56 -13.96
N PRO A 521 -3.39 26.65 -14.28
CA PRO A 521 -2.84 26.06 -15.50
C PRO A 521 -3.09 24.55 -15.52
N ASP A 522 -3.55 24.02 -16.67
CA ASP A 522 -4.07 22.66 -16.86
C ASP A 522 -3.35 21.55 -16.04
N THR A 523 -3.98 21.10 -14.95
CA THR A 523 -3.55 19.93 -14.15
C THR A 523 -4.18 18.62 -14.60
N LEU A 524 -5.16 18.66 -15.51
CA LEU A 524 -5.94 17.50 -15.96
C LEU A 524 -5.54 16.99 -17.36
N ALA A 525 -4.78 17.77 -18.13
CA ALA A 525 -4.40 17.40 -19.49
C ALA A 525 -2.90 17.08 -19.58
N GLU A 526 -2.62 15.91 -20.18
CA GLU A 526 -1.31 15.33 -20.50
C GLU A 526 -0.43 14.86 -19.34
N SER A 527 -0.62 13.60 -18.96
CA SER A 527 0.42 12.78 -18.32
C SER A 527 0.86 11.68 -19.29
N ALA A 528 2.07 11.14 -19.14
CA ALA A 528 2.52 10.08 -20.05
C ALA A 528 1.86 8.72 -19.83
N GLU A 529 1.29 8.49 -18.63
CA GLU A 529 0.48 7.32 -18.29
C GLU A 529 -0.82 7.28 -19.12
N THR A 530 -1.38 8.44 -19.45
CA THR A 530 -2.58 8.50 -20.31
C THR A 530 -2.26 8.15 -21.76
N ARG A 531 -1.02 8.41 -22.23
CA ARG A 531 -0.57 8.06 -23.60
C ARG A 531 -0.43 6.55 -23.86
N GLY A 532 -0.27 5.72 -22.82
CA GLY A 532 -0.25 4.25 -22.96
C GLY A 532 -1.63 3.64 -23.14
N LYS A 533 -2.68 4.35 -22.71
CA LYS A 533 -4.08 3.92 -22.82
C LYS A 533 -4.79 4.42 -24.07
N THR A 534 -4.28 5.46 -24.73
CA THR A 534 -4.89 6.06 -25.94
C THR A 534 -4.34 5.53 -27.27
N GLY A 535 -3.36 4.62 -27.25
CA GLY A 535 -2.74 4.05 -28.46
C GLY A 535 -3.63 3.09 -29.27
N ILE A 536 -4.91 2.97 -28.92
CA ILE A 536 -5.87 2.06 -29.55
C ILE A 536 -6.51 2.77 -30.74
N ALA A 537 -6.58 2.09 -31.89
CA ALA A 537 -7.28 2.56 -33.08
C ALA A 537 -7.84 1.37 -33.85
N GLY A 538 -8.95 1.56 -34.56
CA GLY A 538 -9.49 0.52 -35.44
C GLY A 538 -11.00 0.57 -35.61
N THR A 539 -11.48 -0.38 -36.40
CA THR A 539 -12.90 -0.65 -36.62
C THR A 539 -13.18 -2.08 -36.17
N TYR A 540 -14.21 -2.25 -35.34
CA TYR A 540 -14.57 -3.52 -34.71
C TYR A 540 -15.90 -4.05 -35.27
N PRO A 541 -16.18 -5.36 -35.19
CA PRO A 541 -17.49 -5.91 -35.48
C PRO A 541 -18.59 -5.26 -34.63
N VAL A 542 -19.78 -5.12 -35.22
CA VAL A 542 -20.91 -4.36 -34.65
C VAL A 542 -22.14 -5.27 -34.53
N ASP A 543 -22.54 -5.54 -33.29
CA ASP A 543 -23.82 -6.15 -32.89
C ASP A 543 -24.26 -5.53 -31.55
N PRO A 544 -24.53 -4.20 -31.50
CA PRO A 544 -24.69 -3.45 -30.26
C PRO A 544 -26.02 -3.76 -29.57
N MET A 545 -26.07 -3.52 -28.26
CA MET A 545 -27.31 -3.66 -27.48
C MET A 545 -28.35 -2.57 -27.81
N ILE A 546 -27.90 -1.43 -28.34
CA ILE A 546 -28.73 -0.27 -28.66
C ILE A 546 -29.09 -0.22 -30.15
N ARG A 547 -30.33 0.21 -30.43
CA ARG A 547 -30.80 0.56 -31.77
C ARG A 547 -31.52 1.91 -31.76
N ARG A 548 -31.20 2.78 -32.74
CA ARG A 548 -31.99 3.97 -33.09
C ARG A 548 -32.93 3.66 -34.25
N LEU A 549 -34.23 3.66 -33.99
CA LEU A 549 -35.29 3.37 -34.97
C LEU A 549 -36.01 4.67 -35.34
N THR A 550 -35.86 5.12 -36.59
CA THR A 550 -36.55 6.34 -37.06
C THR A 550 -37.94 6.03 -37.57
N MET A 551 -38.91 6.85 -37.19
CA MET A 551 -40.34 6.61 -37.42
C MET A 551 -40.98 7.85 -38.05
N ASP A 552 -41.99 7.63 -38.90
CA ASP A 552 -42.84 8.69 -39.43
C ASP A 552 -44.12 8.79 -38.56
N GLY A 553 -44.52 10.02 -38.23
CA GLY A 553 -45.48 10.27 -37.15
C GLY A 553 -46.91 9.84 -37.44
N ARG A 554 -47.51 9.15 -36.45
CA ARG A 554 -48.96 9.11 -36.18
C ARG A 554 -49.14 8.84 -34.69
N SER A 555 -50.14 9.46 -34.05
CA SER A 555 -50.49 9.12 -32.66
C SER A 555 -51.09 7.70 -32.59
N PRO A 556 -50.98 7.00 -31.44
CA PRO A 556 -51.73 5.77 -31.20
C PRO A 556 -53.24 6.04 -31.37
N ASP A 557 -53.95 5.10 -31.98
CA ASP A 557 -55.42 5.09 -32.10
C ASP A 557 -55.94 3.76 -31.53
N LEU A 558 -57.25 3.67 -31.26
CA LEU A 558 -57.88 2.44 -30.83
C LEU A 558 -57.65 1.31 -31.84
N LYS A 559 -57.49 0.08 -31.33
CA LYS A 559 -57.49 -1.11 -32.20
C LYS A 559 -58.84 -1.24 -32.91
N LYS A 560 -58.86 -1.97 -34.03
CA LYS A 560 -60.08 -2.16 -34.86
C LYS A 560 -61.26 -2.78 -34.09
N ASP A 561 -61.01 -3.45 -32.97
CA ASP A 561 -62.00 -4.05 -32.07
C ASP A 561 -62.38 -3.16 -30.87
N ASN A 562 -61.99 -1.87 -30.89
CA ASN A 562 -62.16 -0.89 -29.80
C ASN A 562 -61.43 -1.24 -28.49
N THR A 563 -60.43 -2.13 -28.51
CA THR A 563 -59.58 -2.36 -27.34
C THR A 563 -58.48 -1.29 -27.24
N PRO A 564 -58.15 -0.83 -26.01
CA PRO A 564 -57.04 0.10 -25.80
C PRO A 564 -55.68 -0.59 -26.00
N GLU A 565 -54.67 0.18 -26.41
CA GLU A 565 -53.28 -0.24 -26.48
C GLU A 565 -52.43 0.68 -25.60
N SER A 566 -51.43 0.13 -24.89
CA SER A 566 -50.47 0.97 -24.18
C SER A 566 -49.54 1.66 -25.18
N LEU A 567 -49.02 2.86 -24.84
CA LEU A 567 -48.09 3.56 -25.72
C LEU A 567 -46.82 2.73 -25.99
N THR A 568 -46.36 1.94 -25.03
CA THR A 568 -45.20 1.04 -25.19
C THR A 568 -45.50 -0.12 -26.13
N ASP A 569 -46.66 -0.77 -26.01
CA ASP A 569 -47.06 -1.84 -26.96
C ASP A 569 -47.23 -1.28 -28.38
N TRP A 570 -47.82 -0.09 -28.49
CA TRP A 570 -47.95 0.61 -29.76
C TRP A 570 -46.57 0.91 -30.36
N LEU A 571 -45.64 1.49 -29.59
CA LEU A 571 -44.27 1.77 -30.04
C LEU A 571 -43.54 0.50 -30.47
N ALA A 572 -43.67 -0.60 -29.72
CA ALA A 572 -43.09 -1.90 -30.07
C ALA A 572 -43.63 -2.42 -31.41
N SER A 573 -44.95 -2.30 -31.63
CA SER A 573 -45.59 -2.71 -32.89
C SER A 573 -45.09 -1.88 -34.07
N GLN A 574 -44.89 -0.58 -33.88
CA GLN A 574 -44.42 0.30 -34.95
C GLN A 574 -42.94 0.02 -35.25
N ALA A 575 -42.13 -0.16 -34.20
CA ALA A 575 -40.70 -0.44 -34.28
C ALA A 575 -40.39 -1.83 -34.85
N ASN A 576 -41.36 -2.76 -34.78
CA ASN A 576 -41.16 -4.18 -35.00
C ASN A 576 -40.00 -4.73 -34.15
N ASP A 577 -39.90 -4.24 -32.91
CA ASP A 577 -38.86 -4.60 -31.96
C ASP A 577 -39.51 -5.05 -30.64
N PRO A 578 -39.46 -6.35 -30.29
CA PRO A 578 -40.04 -6.86 -29.06
C PRO A 578 -39.45 -6.23 -27.80
N ALA A 579 -38.21 -5.76 -27.82
CA ALA A 579 -37.61 -5.09 -26.66
C ALA A 579 -38.32 -3.77 -26.34
N ALA A 580 -38.96 -3.13 -27.32
CA ALA A 580 -39.66 -1.87 -27.13
C ALA A 580 -41.01 -2.00 -26.38
N THR A 581 -41.38 -3.18 -25.87
CA THR A 581 -42.57 -3.34 -25.00
C THR A 581 -42.31 -2.89 -23.56
N THR A 582 -41.06 -2.75 -23.14
CA THR A 582 -40.66 -2.30 -21.81
C THR A 582 -39.98 -0.94 -21.86
N ALA A 583 -40.00 -0.21 -20.75
CA ALA A 583 -39.34 1.09 -20.60
C ALA A 583 -39.00 1.30 -19.12
N ASP A 584 -37.89 1.96 -18.82
CA ASP A 584 -37.55 2.32 -17.45
C ASP A 584 -38.42 3.49 -16.94
N ILE A 585 -38.33 3.78 -15.63
CA ILE A 585 -39.12 4.83 -15.01
C ILE A 585 -38.82 6.24 -15.55
N ALA A 586 -37.57 6.54 -15.92
CA ALA A 586 -37.18 7.81 -16.49
C ALA A 586 -37.74 7.98 -17.91
N SER A 587 -37.69 6.93 -18.72
CA SER A 587 -38.28 6.87 -20.05
C SER A 587 -39.81 6.96 -19.98
N LEU A 588 -40.48 6.23 -19.08
CA LEU A 588 -41.93 6.29 -18.87
C LEU A 588 -42.41 7.70 -18.47
N ARG A 589 -41.68 8.38 -17.57
CA ARG A 589 -41.97 9.77 -17.18
C ARG A 589 -41.96 10.75 -18.37
N ARG A 590 -41.12 10.48 -19.37
CA ARG A 590 -41.03 11.29 -20.60
C ARG A 590 -42.08 10.90 -21.62
N LEU A 591 -42.31 9.59 -21.79
CA LEU A 591 -43.35 9.04 -22.67
C LEU A 591 -44.73 9.64 -22.39
N GLY A 592 -45.07 9.88 -21.11
CA GLY A 592 -46.32 10.52 -20.71
C GLY A 592 -46.55 11.93 -21.29
N ARG A 593 -45.53 12.60 -21.83
CA ARG A 593 -45.65 13.95 -22.42
C ARG A 593 -45.95 13.97 -23.92
N TYR A 594 -45.85 12.82 -24.60
CA TYR A 594 -45.89 12.74 -26.07
C TYR A 594 -47.28 12.45 -26.68
N HIS A 595 -48.36 12.63 -25.91
CA HIS A 595 -49.71 12.19 -26.25
C HIS A 595 -50.33 12.90 -27.49
N ASP A 596 -50.00 14.18 -27.75
CA ASP A 596 -50.74 14.99 -28.75
C ASP A 596 -49.93 15.42 -29.99
N SER A 597 -48.65 15.05 -30.15
CA SER A 597 -47.78 15.68 -31.18
C SER A 597 -46.60 14.85 -31.73
N LEU A 598 -46.63 13.51 -31.64
CA LEU A 598 -45.57 12.67 -32.25
C LEU A 598 -45.59 12.76 -33.79
N LYS A 599 -44.76 13.67 -34.33
CA LYS A 599 -44.40 13.76 -35.77
C LYS A 599 -43.34 12.70 -36.09
N ALA A 600 -42.44 12.95 -37.05
CA ALA A 600 -41.26 12.11 -37.20
C ALA A 600 -40.45 12.12 -35.89
N PHE A 601 -40.14 10.93 -35.37
CA PHE A 601 -39.38 10.74 -34.14
C PHE A 601 -38.38 9.60 -34.28
N THR A 602 -37.43 9.53 -33.36
CA THR A 602 -36.45 8.44 -33.25
C THR A 602 -36.61 7.76 -31.90
N LEU A 603 -36.82 6.44 -31.92
CA LEU A 603 -36.88 5.61 -30.73
C LEU A 603 -35.51 5.00 -30.47
N VAL A 604 -35.00 5.15 -29.24
CA VAL A 604 -33.76 4.51 -28.78
C VAL A 604 -34.15 3.31 -27.90
N VAL A 605 -33.83 2.10 -28.36
CA VAL A 605 -34.22 0.84 -27.72
C VAL A 605 -32.96 0.06 -27.32
N HIS A 606 -32.90 -0.36 -26.07
CA HIS A 606 -31.89 -1.28 -25.55
C HIS A 606 -32.46 -2.70 -25.44
N GLU A 607 -31.72 -3.70 -25.91
CA GLU A 607 -32.22 -5.07 -26.04
C GLU A 607 -32.67 -5.71 -24.72
N GLU A 608 -31.93 -5.51 -23.62
CA GLU A 608 -32.26 -6.15 -22.33
C GLU A 608 -33.31 -5.38 -21.52
N THR A 609 -33.51 -4.10 -21.84
CA THR A 609 -33.98 -3.14 -20.85
C THR A 609 -34.97 -2.11 -21.43
N GLY A 610 -35.26 -2.25 -22.73
CA GLY A 610 -36.36 -1.62 -23.43
C GLY A 610 -36.12 -0.21 -23.93
N ILE A 611 -37.20 0.54 -24.09
CA ILE A 611 -37.18 1.93 -24.56
C ILE A 611 -36.42 2.80 -23.57
N ARG A 612 -35.39 3.49 -24.07
CA ARG A 612 -34.58 4.43 -23.29
C ARG A 612 -34.94 5.88 -23.58
N ARG A 613 -35.16 6.22 -24.85
CA ARG A 613 -35.40 7.60 -25.26
C ARG A 613 -36.34 7.70 -26.46
N ILE A 614 -37.12 8.77 -26.52
CA ILE A 614 -37.75 9.28 -27.75
C ILE A 614 -37.12 10.62 -28.06
N MET A 615 -36.65 10.78 -29.29
CA MET A 615 -36.06 12.01 -29.80
C MET A 615 -36.94 12.59 -30.90
N GLU A 616 -37.07 13.91 -30.95
CA GLU A 616 -37.79 14.58 -32.02
C GLU A 616 -36.99 14.54 -33.33
N GLY A 617 -37.67 14.26 -34.44
CA GLY A 617 -37.08 14.17 -35.77
C GLY A 617 -36.36 12.84 -36.05
N LYS A 618 -35.75 12.76 -37.23
CA LYS A 618 -34.96 11.61 -37.69
C LYS A 618 -33.49 11.83 -37.29
N LYS A 619 -33.08 11.23 -36.17
CA LYS A 619 -31.73 11.33 -35.61
C LYS A 619 -31.01 10.00 -35.83
N THR A 620 -29.98 10.00 -36.66
CA THR A 620 -29.30 8.76 -37.08
C THR A 620 -27.90 8.61 -36.52
N ALA A 621 -27.24 9.66 -36.03
CA ALA A 621 -25.99 9.50 -35.29
C ALA A 621 -26.24 8.62 -34.06
N SER A 622 -25.33 7.73 -33.69
CA SER A 622 -25.47 6.87 -32.50
C SER A 622 -24.07 6.53 -32.02
N LEU A 623 -23.69 7.09 -30.89
CA LEU A 623 -22.36 6.98 -30.32
C LEU A 623 -22.43 6.21 -29.00
N GLY A 624 -21.34 5.51 -28.69
CA GLY A 624 -21.14 4.87 -27.40
C GLY A 624 -19.81 5.30 -26.80
N PHE A 625 -19.73 5.27 -25.47
CA PHE A 625 -18.52 5.64 -24.75
C PHE A 625 -18.04 4.46 -23.91
N ALA A 626 -16.84 3.95 -24.21
CA ALA A 626 -16.21 2.90 -23.42
C ALA A 626 -15.16 3.50 -22.49
N VAL A 627 -15.06 2.99 -21.27
CA VAL A 627 -14.22 3.55 -20.20
C VAL A 627 -13.38 2.45 -19.58
N ASP A 628 -12.08 2.69 -19.47
CA ASP A 628 -11.16 1.96 -18.60
C ASP A 628 -10.85 2.81 -17.36
N LEU A 629 -11.48 2.45 -16.24
CA LEU A 629 -11.41 3.11 -14.94
C LEU A 629 -10.30 2.47 -14.08
N GLY A 630 -9.06 2.91 -14.31
CA GLY A 630 -7.92 2.50 -13.50
C GLY A 630 -7.77 3.28 -12.20
N THR A 631 -7.01 2.72 -11.25
CA THR A 631 -6.72 3.37 -9.96
C THR A 631 -5.99 4.70 -10.17
N THR A 632 -4.98 4.74 -11.05
CA THR A 632 -4.17 5.95 -11.29
C THR A 632 -4.71 6.81 -12.44
N SER A 633 -5.25 6.20 -13.49
CA SER A 633 -5.69 6.85 -14.72
C SER A 633 -7.01 6.31 -15.25
N VAL A 634 -7.80 7.19 -15.85
CA VAL A 634 -9.05 6.87 -16.53
C VAL A 634 -8.85 7.09 -18.03
N ALA A 635 -9.26 6.14 -18.85
CA ALA A 635 -9.26 6.27 -20.30
C ALA A 635 -10.67 6.14 -20.86
N GLY A 636 -10.97 6.93 -21.89
CA GLY A 636 -12.27 7.01 -22.55
C GLY A 636 -12.14 6.83 -24.05
N TYR A 637 -13.09 6.10 -24.63
CA TYR A 637 -13.08 5.65 -26.02
C TYR A 637 -14.45 5.96 -26.65
N LEU A 638 -14.50 6.97 -27.50
CA LEU A 638 -15.71 7.37 -28.21
C LEU A 638 -15.85 6.56 -29.50
N CYS A 639 -16.93 5.78 -29.61
CA CYS A 639 -17.15 4.85 -30.71
C CYS A 639 -18.44 5.18 -31.47
N ASP A 640 -18.43 4.97 -32.79
CA ASP A 640 -19.64 4.96 -33.61
C ASP A 640 -20.31 3.56 -33.53
N LEU A 641 -21.51 3.49 -32.96
CA LEU A 641 -22.25 2.24 -32.75
C LEU A 641 -22.79 1.62 -34.04
N LYS A 642 -22.74 2.32 -35.18
CA LYS A 642 -23.16 1.80 -36.48
C LYS A 642 -22.00 1.26 -37.30
N THR A 643 -20.88 1.98 -37.30
CA THR A 643 -19.71 1.59 -38.10
C THR A 643 -18.71 0.75 -37.31
N GLY A 644 -18.75 0.81 -35.98
CA GLY A 644 -17.78 0.14 -35.10
C GLY A 644 -16.43 0.83 -35.04
N THR A 645 -16.34 2.05 -35.57
CA THR A 645 -15.09 2.82 -35.62
C THR A 645 -14.85 3.50 -34.27
N LEU A 646 -13.66 3.31 -33.71
CA LEU A 646 -13.17 4.11 -32.59
C LEU A 646 -12.79 5.50 -33.13
N LEU A 647 -13.55 6.52 -32.77
CA LEU A 647 -13.41 7.88 -33.28
C LEU A 647 -12.31 8.65 -32.55
N VAL A 648 -12.32 8.58 -31.22
CA VAL A 648 -11.39 9.31 -30.34
C VAL A 648 -11.07 8.44 -29.13
N ALA A 649 -9.81 8.45 -28.71
CA ALA A 649 -9.37 7.94 -27.43
C ALA A 649 -8.67 9.08 -26.66
N ASP A 650 -9.11 9.34 -25.44
CA ASP A 650 -8.49 10.33 -24.54
C ASP A 650 -8.38 9.73 -23.14
N ALA A 651 -7.50 10.29 -22.30
CA ALA A 651 -7.31 9.78 -20.95
C ALA A 651 -6.84 10.89 -19.98
N CYS A 652 -7.23 10.75 -18.72
CA CYS A 652 -6.96 11.70 -17.64
C CYS A 652 -6.48 10.96 -16.38
N VAL A 653 -5.99 11.73 -15.40
CA VAL A 653 -5.66 11.20 -14.08
C VAL A 653 -6.95 10.91 -13.31
N ASN A 654 -7.02 9.79 -12.59
CA ASN A 654 -8.18 9.48 -11.76
C ASN A 654 -8.33 10.50 -10.60
N PRO A 655 -9.43 11.28 -10.53
CA PRO A 655 -9.62 12.29 -9.50
C PRO A 655 -9.66 11.73 -8.07
N GLN A 656 -10.00 10.45 -7.91
CA GLN A 656 -10.02 9.77 -6.61
C GLN A 656 -8.63 9.67 -5.95
N ARG A 657 -7.54 9.82 -6.72
CA ARG A 657 -6.17 9.67 -6.23
C ARG A 657 -5.82 10.63 -5.09
N ARG A 658 -6.53 11.76 -4.99
CA ARG A 658 -6.39 12.77 -3.94
C ARG A 658 -6.60 12.24 -2.52
N PHE A 659 -7.32 11.12 -2.38
CA PHE A 659 -7.74 10.56 -1.09
C PHE A 659 -7.17 9.15 -0.85
N GLY A 660 -6.32 8.65 -1.75
CA GLY A 660 -5.69 7.34 -1.67
C GLY A 660 -4.96 6.97 -2.95
N GLU A 661 -3.69 6.61 -2.84
CA GLU A 661 -2.84 6.24 -3.98
C GLU A 661 -3.19 4.85 -4.54
N ASP A 662 -3.64 3.93 -3.70
CA ASP A 662 -3.97 2.54 -4.05
C ASP A 662 -5.41 2.16 -3.67
N VAL A 663 -5.84 0.94 -4.01
CA VAL A 663 -7.19 0.46 -3.73
C VAL A 663 -7.48 0.31 -2.23
N ILE A 664 -6.49 -0.10 -1.42
CA ILE A 664 -6.68 -0.39 0.01
C ILE A 664 -6.83 0.91 0.81
N SER A 665 -6.00 1.91 0.54
CA SER A 665 -6.09 3.25 1.13
C SER A 665 -7.44 3.90 0.83
N ARG A 666 -7.98 3.72 -0.38
CA ARG A 666 -9.33 4.19 -0.73
C ARG A 666 -10.41 3.45 0.04
N ILE A 667 -10.34 2.12 0.13
CA ILE A 667 -11.28 1.33 0.92
C ILE A 667 -11.24 1.76 2.38
N SER A 668 -10.04 1.92 2.96
CA SER A 668 -9.85 2.39 4.32
C SER A 668 -10.47 3.75 4.54
N ARG A 669 -10.24 4.70 3.62
CA ARG A 669 -10.83 6.04 3.69
C ARG A 669 -12.35 5.99 3.61
N ILE A 670 -12.92 5.19 2.72
CA ILE A 670 -14.37 5.02 2.61
C ILE A 670 -14.95 4.43 3.90
N ASN A 671 -14.28 3.44 4.50
CA ASN A 671 -14.69 2.81 5.76
C ASN A 671 -14.69 3.77 6.96
N GLU A 672 -14.02 4.94 6.88
CA GLU A 672 -14.05 5.91 7.97
C GLU A 672 -15.42 6.57 8.15
N LYS A 673 -16.11 6.85 7.04
CA LYS A 673 -17.41 7.55 7.02
C LYS A 673 -18.18 7.21 5.74
N ASP A 674 -19.46 6.86 5.87
CA ASP A 674 -20.33 6.53 4.72
C ASP A 674 -20.37 7.63 3.64
N GLU A 675 -20.31 8.91 4.06
CA GLU A 675 -20.29 10.08 3.15
C GLU A 675 -19.10 10.06 2.17
N HIS A 676 -18.02 9.38 2.52
CA HIS A 676 -16.86 9.25 1.64
C HIS A 676 -17.18 8.38 0.42
N LEU A 677 -18.08 7.39 0.52
CA LEU A 677 -18.49 6.61 -0.66
C LEU A 677 -19.09 7.52 -1.73
N ASP A 678 -20.03 8.39 -1.35
CA ASP A 678 -20.64 9.37 -2.25
C ASP A 678 -19.61 10.33 -2.84
N GLN A 679 -18.59 10.70 -2.06
CA GLN A 679 -17.49 11.53 -2.54
C GLN A 679 -16.66 10.81 -3.61
N PHE A 680 -16.25 9.57 -3.35
CA PHE A 680 -15.45 8.79 -4.29
C PHE A 680 -16.23 8.43 -5.56
N GLN A 681 -17.52 8.12 -5.44
CA GLN A 681 -18.43 7.88 -6.56
C GLN A 681 -18.50 9.12 -7.47
N ARG A 682 -18.73 10.31 -6.90
CA ARG A 682 -18.78 11.57 -7.65
C ARG A 682 -17.47 11.86 -8.37
N LEU A 683 -16.32 11.65 -7.71
CA LEU A 683 -15.00 11.87 -8.31
C LEU A 683 -14.73 10.95 -9.51
N ALA A 684 -15.18 9.69 -9.47
CA ALA A 684 -15.10 8.81 -10.64
C ALA A 684 -15.99 9.32 -11.78
N ALA A 685 -17.22 9.70 -11.48
CA ALA A 685 -18.15 10.25 -12.47
C ALA A 685 -17.63 11.55 -13.10
N GLU A 686 -17.03 12.45 -12.31
CA GLU A 686 -16.38 13.69 -12.78
C GLU A 686 -15.26 13.40 -13.78
N GLY A 687 -14.39 12.43 -13.48
CA GLY A 687 -13.32 12.02 -14.40
C GLY A 687 -13.86 11.50 -15.75
N ILE A 688 -14.92 10.69 -15.71
CA ILE A 688 -15.58 10.16 -16.91
C ILE A 688 -16.26 11.28 -17.70
N ASN A 689 -16.99 12.17 -17.03
CA ASN A 689 -17.67 13.32 -17.65
C ASN A 689 -16.69 14.27 -18.34
N PHE A 690 -15.54 14.52 -17.70
CA PHE A 690 -14.47 15.32 -18.28
C PHE A 690 -13.95 14.72 -19.58
N LEU A 691 -13.65 13.42 -19.60
CA LEU A 691 -13.16 12.73 -20.80
C LEU A 691 -14.20 12.69 -21.91
N MET A 692 -15.44 12.37 -21.56
CA MET A 692 -16.53 12.31 -22.52
C MET A 692 -16.75 13.67 -23.21
N THR A 693 -16.72 14.77 -22.45
CA THR A 693 -16.84 16.13 -22.99
C THR A 693 -15.72 16.43 -23.98
N ARG A 694 -14.46 16.17 -23.60
CA ARG A 694 -13.30 16.38 -24.48
C ARG A 694 -13.33 15.53 -25.76
N CYS A 695 -13.80 14.29 -25.66
CA CYS A 695 -13.91 13.42 -26.84
C CYS A 695 -15.00 13.90 -27.80
N LEU A 696 -16.15 14.33 -27.28
CA LEU A 696 -17.27 14.85 -28.07
C LEU A 696 -16.88 16.14 -28.81
N GLU A 697 -16.15 17.05 -28.15
CA GLU A 697 -15.64 18.30 -28.74
C GLU A 697 -14.72 18.05 -29.94
N GLN A 698 -13.92 16.97 -29.93
CA GLN A 698 -13.00 16.62 -31.01
C GLN A 698 -13.70 16.13 -32.29
N VAL A 699 -14.95 15.69 -32.20
CA VAL A 699 -15.72 15.15 -33.35
C VAL A 699 -16.98 15.95 -33.68
N ASP A 700 -17.14 17.14 -33.08
CA ASP A 700 -18.32 18.02 -33.24
C ASP A 700 -19.65 17.29 -32.97
N ALA A 701 -19.66 16.44 -31.92
CA ALA A 701 -20.84 15.70 -31.46
C ALA A 701 -21.33 16.22 -30.11
N THR A 702 -22.56 15.83 -29.73
CA THR A 702 -23.19 16.29 -28.49
C THR A 702 -23.47 15.13 -27.53
N SER A 703 -23.73 15.43 -26.26
CA SER A 703 -24.15 14.44 -25.27
C SER A 703 -25.46 13.73 -25.62
N GLU A 704 -26.30 14.32 -26.50
CA GLU A 704 -27.50 13.66 -27.01
C GLU A 704 -27.20 12.48 -27.94
N ASP A 705 -26.00 12.44 -28.53
CA ASP A 705 -25.58 11.39 -29.46
C ASP A 705 -25.06 10.14 -28.74
N ILE A 706 -24.75 10.24 -27.44
CA ILE A 706 -24.39 9.10 -26.59
C ILE A 706 -25.65 8.31 -26.24
N ASP A 707 -25.67 7.04 -26.64
CA ASP A 707 -26.76 6.11 -26.34
C ASP A 707 -26.38 5.01 -25.34
N GLU A 708 -25.09 4.76 -25.13
CA GLU A 708 -24.62 3.71 -24.22
C GLU A 708 -23.22 4.01 -23.67
N VAL A 709 -22.98 3.59 -22.43
CA VAL A 709 -21.66 3.62 -21.80
C VAL A 709 -21.28 2.21 -21.34
N THR A 710 -20.03 1.82 -21.55
CA THR A 710 -19.44 0.61 -20.93
C THR A 710 -18.26 1.01 -20.07
N VAL A 711 -18.08 0.36 -18.93
CA VAL A 711 -16.98 0.64 -18.00
C VAL A 711 -16.33 -0.66 -17.58
N CYS A 712 -15.00 -0.72 -17.65
CA CYS A 712 -14.19 -1.74 -17.02
C CYS A 712 -13.26 -1.12 -15.99
N GLY A 713 -12.90 -1.86 -14.97
CA GLY A 713 -11.87 -1.50 -14.00
C GLY A 713 -11.64 -2.64 -13.04
N ASN A 714 -10.69 -2.48 -12.11
CA ASN A 714 -10.60 -3.44 -11.02
C ASN A 714 -11.88 -3.39 -10.17
N THR A 715 -12.16 -4.46 -9.45
CA THR A 715 -13.41 -4.66 -8.71
C THR A 715 -13.75 -3.49 -7.77
N THR A 716 -12.74 -2.93 -7.10
CA THR A 716 -12.91 -1.77 -6.22
C THR A 716 -13.35 -0.53 -7.00
N MET A 717 -12.73 -0.25 -8.14
CA MET A 717 -13.07 0.91 -8.96
C MET A 717 -14.49 0.82 -9.51
N GLU A 718 -14.89 -0.34 -10.04
CA GLU A 718 -16.26 -0.54 -10.54
C GLU A 718 -17.30 -0.44 -9.42
N GLN A 719 -17.04 -1.05 -8.26
CA GLN A 719 -17.96 -1.03 -7.13
C GLN A 719 -18.15 0.38 -6.57
N VAL A 720 -17.05 1.14 -6.41
CA VAL A 720 -17.10 2.53 -5.95
C VAL A 720 -17.82 3.43 -6.97
N PHE A 721 -17.56 3.25 -8.26
CA PHE A 721 -18.27 4.00 -9.31
C PHE A 721 -19.78 3.70 -9.31
N ALA A 722 -20.16 2.45 -9.03
CA ALA A 722 -21.55 2.04 -8.87
C ALA A 722 -22.24 2.56 -7.58
N GLY A 723 -21.52 3.29 -6.73
CA GLY A 723 -22.04 3.73 -5.42
C GLY A 723 -22.24 2.57 -4.44
N LEU A 724 -21.51 1.47 -4.63
CA LEU A 724 -21.57 0.29 -3.78
C LEU A 724 -20.38 0.31 -2.81
N HIS A 725 -20.63 0.05 -1.53
CA HIS A 725 -19.62 0.19 -0.49
C HIS A 725 -18.54 -0.91 -0.57
N PRO A 726 -17.23 -0.60 -0.68
CA PRO A 726 -16.19 -1.59 -0.99
C PRO A 726 -15.59 -2.32 0.22
N HIS A 727 -16.20 -2.23 1.41
CA HIS A 727 -15.69 -2.84 2.65
C HIS A 727 -15.23 -4.29 2.51
N GLY A 728 -16.05 -5.15 1.88
CA GLY A 728 -15.75 -6.57 1.70
C GLY A 728 -14.51 -6.86 0.86
N LEU A 729 -14.04 -5.89 0.06
CA LEU A 729 -12.81 -6.00 -0.73
C LEU A 729 -11.55 -5.67 0.10
N GLY A 730 -11.71 -4.99 1.24
CA GLY A 730 -10.60 -4.68 2.16
C GLY A 730 -10.39 -5.74 3.26
N VAL A 731 -11.28 -6.72 3.36
CA VAL A 731 -11.28 -7.73 4.43
C VAL A 731 -11.34 -9.12 3.82
N PHE A 732 -10.43 -10.01 4.24
CA PHE A 732 -10.44 -11.42 3.82
C PHE A 732 -11.81 -12.05 4.11
N PRO A 733 -12.44 -12.78 3.17
CA PRO A 733 -11.86 -13.38 1.95
C PRO A 733 -11.95 -12.53 0.67
N TYR A 734 -12.08 -11.20 0.77
CA TYR A 734 -12.02 -10.26 -0.36
C TYR A 734 -13.08 -10.52 -1.43
N PHE A 735 -14.31 -10.85 -1.03
CA PHE A 735 -15.35 -11.18 -2.01
C PHE A 735 -15.99 -9.94 -2.64
N PRO A 736 -16.17 -9.92 -3.97
CA PRO A 736 -17.00 -8.92 -4.63
C PRO A 736 -18.46 -9.09 -4.24
N LEU A 737 -19.23 -8.00 -4.24
CA LEU A 737 -20.68 -8.06 -3.98
C LEU A 737 -21.43 -8.82 -5.09
N THR A 738 -20.98 -8.72 -6.33
CA THR A 738 -21.53 -9.44 -7.48
C THR A 738 -20.45 -9.62 -8.54
N LEU A 739 -20.44 -10.78 -9.20
CA LEU A 739 -19.57 -11.03 -10.36
C LEU A 739 -20.15 -10.43 -11.66
N THR A 740 -21.45 -10.22 -11.70
CA THR A 740 -22.17 -9.70 -12.88
C THR A 740 -23.06 -8.55 -12.44
N PRO A 741 -22.54 -7.31 -12.41
CA PRO A 741 -23.35 -6.15 -12.07
C PRO A 741 -24.57 -5.99 -13.00
N PRO A 742 -25.69 -5.43 -12.51
CA PRO A 742 -26.82 -5.09 -13.37
C PRO A 742 -26.45 -3.95 -14.33
N VAL A 743 -27.28 -3.72 -15.35
CA VAL A 743 -27.16 -2.51 -16.18
C VAL A 743 -27.73 -1.33 -15.38
N PHE A 744 -26.89 -0.31 -15.18
CA PHE A 744 -27.26 0.93 -14.48
C PHE A 744 -27.78 1.97 -15.47
N ASN A 745 -28.37 3.06 -14.97
CA ASN A 745 -28.62 4.24 -15.79
C ASN A 745 -27.62 5.35 -15.46
N ALA A 746 -27.27 6.15 -16.46
CA ALA A 746 -26.33 7.25 -16.33
C ALA A 746 -26.70 8.25 -15.21
N GLY A 747 -28.00 8.46 -14.98
CA GLY A 747 -28.50 9.32 -13.91
C GLY A 747 -28.20 8.80 -12.51
N ASP A 748 -28.19 7.47 -12.32
CA ASP A 748 -27.88 6.84 -11.03
C ASP A 748 -26.38 6.94 -10.69
N LEU A 749 -25.54 7.11 -11.72
CA LEU A 749 -24.08 7.14 -11.62
C LEU A 749 -23.50 8.56 -11.74
N GLY A 750 -24.33 9.60 -11.83
CA GLY A 750 -23.87 10.99 -11.91
C GLY A 750 -23.18 11.35 -13.24
N LEU A 751 -23.47 10.63 -14.33
CA LEU A 751 -22.95 10.97 -15.65
C LEU A 751 -23.75 12.11 -16.28
N ALA A 752 -23.05 13.09 -16.86
CA ALA A 752 -23.59 14.33 -17.42
C ALA A 752 -24.14 14.13 -18.86
N ILE A 753 -24.91 13.07 -19.04
CA ILE A 753 -25.64 12.71 -20.27
C ILE A 753 -27.10 12.49 -19.91
N ASP A 754 -27.88 12.03 -20.88
CA ASP A 754 -29.28 11.71 -20.62
C ASP A 754 -29.40 10.62 -19.53
N PRO A 755 -30.20 10.87 -18.45
CA PRO A 755 -30.26 9.96 -17.31
C PRO A 755 -30.69 8.52 -17.62
N ALA A 756 -31.37 8.27 -18.74
CA ALA A 756 -31.85 6.95 -19.16
C ALA A 756 -30.83 6.18 -20.02
N VAL A 757 -29.64 6.73 -20.28
CA VAL A 757 -28.57 6.01 -21.00
C VAL A 757 -28.11 4.83 -20.16
N PRO A 758 -28.13 3.59 -20.70
CA PRO A 758 -27.59 2.42 -20.02
C PRO A 758 -26.08 2.54 -19.83
N VAL A 759 -25.63 2.12 -18.64
CA VAL A 759 -24.23 1.96 -18.28
C VAL A 759 -24.00 0.50 -17.91
N PHE A 760 -23.18 -0.18 -18.71
CA PHE A 760 -22.81 -1.57 -18.49
C PHE A 760 -21.43 -1.64 -17.82
N LEU A 761 -21.39 -2.20 -16.61
CA LEU A 761 -20.13 -2.53 -15.94
C LEU A 761 -19.68 -3.93 -16.34
N MET A 762 -18.39 -4.10 -16.59
CA MET A 762 -17.83 -5.39 -16.97
C MET A 762 -17.99 -6.43 -15.85
N PRO A 763 -18.18 -7.71 -16.17
CA PRO A 763 -18.14 -8.77 -15.17
C PRO A 763 -16.76 -8.85 -14.50
N VAL A 764 -16.75 -9.00 -13.17
CA VAL A 764 -15.53 -9.16 -12.37
C VAL A 764 -15.29 -10.64 -12.05
N ILE A 765 -14.05 -11.02 -11.73
CA ILE A 765 -13.67 -12.43 -11.48
C ILE A 765 -13.49 -12.70 -9.98
N SER A 766 -12.81 -11.80 -9.26
CA SER A 766 -12.59 -11.89 -7.81
C SER A 766 -12.50 -10.50 -7.17
N GLY A 767 -12.15 -10.40 -5.88
CA GLY A 767 -12.02 -9.10 -5.22
C GLY A 767 -10.90 -8.22 -5.74
N PHE A 768 -9.82 -8.84 -6.24
CA PHE A 768 -8.64 -8.15 -6.76
C PHE A 768 -8.43 -8.35 -8.26
N VAL A 769 -9.31 -9.10 -8.93
CA VAL A 769 -9.29 -9.30 -10.38
C VAL A 769 -10.64 -8.87 -10.96
N GLY A 770 -10.66 -7.69 -11.57
CA GLY A 770 -11.89 -7.01 -11.98
C GLY A 770 -12.25 -7.18 -13.45
N GLY A 771 -13.11 -6.26 -13.91
CA GLY A 771 -13.61 -6.22 -15.27
C GLY A 771 -12.60 -5.71 -16.29
N ASP A 772 -11.54 -5.02 -15.85
CA ASP A 772 -10.35 -4.72 -16.65
C ASP A 772 -9.64 -5.98 -17.14
N THR A 773 -9.40 -6.94 -16.25
CA THR A 773 -8.83 -8.24 -16.60
C THR A 773 -9.77 -9.05 -17.49
N MET A 774 -11.08 -9.03 -17.20
CA MET A 774 -12.09 -9.64 -18.07
C MET A 774 -12.06 -9.02 -19.48
N ALA A 775 -11.95 -7.70 -19.59
CA ALA A 775 -11.82 -7.01 -20.87
C ALA A 775 -10.54 -7.44 -21.61
N ALA A 776 -9.40 -7.55 -20.91
CA ALA A 776 -8.16 -8.06 -21.48
C ALA A 776 -8.31 -9.50 -22.03
N ILE A 777 -9.04 -10.37 -21.31
CA ILE A 777 -9.38 -11.74 -21.76
C ILE A 777 -10.22 -11.70 -23.04
N LEU A 778 -11.25 -10.88 -23.11
CA LEU A 778 -12.11 -10.78 -24.31
C LEU A 778 -11.37 -10.23 -25.53
N ALA A 779 -10.43 -9.31 -25.32
CA ALA A 779 -9.66 -8.71 -26.40
C ALA A 779 -8.70 -9.70 -27.06
N ASP A 780 -8.11 -10.62 -26.30
CA ASP A 780 -7.15 -11.60 -26.83
C ASP A 780 -7.75 -12.98 -27.14
N ARG A 781 -8.81 -13.35 -26.40
CA ARG A 781 -9.58 -14.60 -26.51
C ARG A 781 -8.74 -15.87 -26.28
N PRO A 782 -7.98 -15.98 -25.18
CA PRO A 782 -7.16 -17.17 -24.92
C PRO A 782 -8.01 -18.45 -24.78
N HIS A 783 -9.23 -18.34 -24.27
CA HIS A 783 -10.19 -19.44 -24.11
C HIS A 783 -10.77 -20.01 -25.42
N GLU A 784 -10.43 -19.43 -26.57
CA GLU A 784 -10.80 -20.00 -27.88
C GLU A 784 -9.63 -20.71 -28.58
N ARG A 785 -8.43 -20.59 -28.02
CA ARG A 785 -7.19 -21.06 -28.63
C ARG A 785 -6.74 -22.39 -28.04
N ASP A 786 -5.99 -23.17 -28.83
CA ASP A 786 -5.31 -24.37 -28.33
C ASP A 786 -4.00 -24.00 -27.60
N GLU A 787 -3.34 -22.93 -28.04
CA GLU A 787 -2.09 -22.40 -27.46
C GLU A 787 -2.25 -21.97 -26.00
N ILE A 788 -1.30 -22.38 -25.15
CA ILE A 788 -1.22 -21.86 -23.79
C ILE A 788 -0.78 -20.40 -23.84
N THR A 789 -1.67 -19.52 -23.38
CA THR A 789 -1.46 -18.07 -23.39
C THR A 789 -1.30 -17.57 -21.95
N LEU A 790 -0.25 -16.78 -21.71
CA LEU A 790 -0.06 -15.97 -20.51
C LEU A 790 -0.38 -14.50 -20.86
N ILE A 791 -1.27 -13.85 -20.14
CA ILE A 791 -1.49 -12.40 -20.20
C ILE A 791 -1.00 -11.82 -18.87
N VAL A 792 -0.14 -10.81 -18.94
CA VAL A 792 0.36 -10.07 -17.78
C VAL A 792 0.01 -8.60 -17.97
N ASP A 793 -0.91 -8.11 -17.14
CA ASP A 793 -1.16 -6.68 -16.99
C ASP A 793 -0.23 -6.12 -15.92
N ILE A 794 0.67 -5.23 -16.32
CA ILE A 794 1.63 -4.61 -15.41
C ILE A 794 1.12 -3.22 -15.04
N GLY A 795 0.59 -3.09 -13.83
CA GLY A 795 0.25 -1.83 -13.19
C GLY A 795 0.62 -1.83 -11.71
N THR A 796 -0.09 -1.00 -10.93
CA THR A 796 0.02 -0.94 -9.46
C THR A 796 -0.25 -2.31 -8.84
N ASN A 797 -1.18 -3.04 -9.44
CA ASN A 797 -1.39 -4.46 -9.26
C ASN A 797 -0.85 -5.18 -10.51
N GLY A 798 -0.30 -6.37 -10.33
CA GLY A 798 0.11 -7.24 -11.42
C GLY A 798 -0.94 -8.32 -11.64
N GLU A 799 -1.93 -8.09 -12.48
CA GLU A 799 -2.92 -9.10 -12.85
C GLU A 799 -2.34 -10.07 -13.90
N VAL A 800 -2.52 -11.36 -13.65
CA VAL A 800 -1.97 -12.43 -14.50
C VAL A 800 -3.08 -13.40 -14.86
N VAL A 801 -3.19 -13.72 -16.15
CA VAL A 801 -4.10 -14.73 -16.71
C VAL A 801 -3.28 -15.81 -17.40
N LEU A 802 -3.56 -17.08 -17.12
CA LEU A 802 -2.90 -18.21 -17.75
C LEU A 802 -3.91 -19.26 -18.20
N GLY A 803 -3.83 -19.70 -19.45
CA GLY A 803 -4.61 -20.84 -19.92
C GLY A 803 -4.89 -20.83 -21.42
N ASN A 804 -5.89 -21.61 -21.82
CA ASN A 804 -6.35 -21.79 -23.19
C ASN A 804 -7.85 -22.21 -23.18
N ARG A 805 -8.33 -22.86 -24.25
CA ARG A 805 -9.70 -23.40 -24.32
C ARG A 805 -10.08 -24.43 -23.27
N ASP A 806 -9.11 -25.10 -22.64
CA ASP A 806 -9.38 -26.09 -21.59
C ASP A 806 -9.68 -25.43 -20.23
N GLY A 807 -9.42 -24.12 -20.13
CA GLY A 807 -9.77 -23.29 -18.98
C GLY A 807 -8.73 -22.22 -18.70
N LEU A 808 -9.16 -21.20 -17.96
CA LEU A 808 -8.32 -20.08 -17.56
C LEU A 808 -8.12 -20.06 -16.05
N TRP A 809 -6.93 -19.64 -15.64
CA TRP A 809 -6.55 -19.35 -14.28
C TRP A 809 -6.10 -17.90 -14.17
N VAL A 810 -6.43 -17.24 -13.05
CA VAL A 810 -6.06 -15.84 -12.82
C VAL A 810 -5.56 -15.63 -11.40
N THR A 811 -4.68 -14.64 -11.23
CA THR A 811 -4.28 -14.12 -9.93
C THR A 811 -4.00 -12.62 -10.01
N SER A 812 -4.01 -11.94 -8.87
CA SER A 812 -3.48 -10.59 -8.73
C SER A 812 -2.21 -10.64 -7.88
N CYS A 813 -1.19 -9.87 -8.25
CA CYS A 813 0.09 -9.78 -7.56
C CYS A 813 0.26 -8.36 -6.99
N ALA A 814 0.63 -8.24 -5.71
CA ALA A 814 0.95 -6.96 -5.09
C ALA A 814 2.33 -6.46 -5.54
N THR A 815 2.44 -6.01 -6.78
CA THR A 815 3.67 -5.45 -7.38
C THR A 815 4.01 -4.09 -6.79
N GLY A 816 3.01 -3.34 -6.32
CA GLY A 816 3.20 -2.02 -5.72
C GLY A 816 3.54 -0.94 -6.76
N PRO A 817 3.55 0.34 -6.34
CA PRO A 817 3.69 1.46 -7.27
C PRO A 817 5.15 1.73 -7.68
N ALA A 818 6.10 0.95 -7.17
CA ALA A 818 7.54 1.05 -7.47
C ALA A 818 7.82 1.02 -8.97
N LEU A 819 7.10 0.16 -9.69
CA LEU A 819 7.23 0.04 -11.14
C LEU A 819 6.71 1.28 -11.86
N GLU A 820 5.81 2.08 -11.28
CA GLU A 820 5.29 3.33 -11.86
C GLU A 820 6.19 4.54 -11.59
N GLY A 821 7.32 4.34 -10.91
CA GLY A 821 8.23 5.41 -10.46
C GLY A 821 7.76 6.11 -9.18
N ALA A 822 6.70 5.63 -8.55
CA ALA A 822 6.28 6.05 -7.21
C ALA A 822 7.02 5.22 -6.14
N GLN A 823 7.28 5.81 -4.97
CA GLN A 823 8.14 5.20 -3.92
C GLN A 823 9.59 4.91 -4.35
N ILE A 824 10.03 5.47 -5.48
CA ILE A 824 11.42 5.51 -5.92
C ILE A 824 11.95 6.93 -5.71
N SER A 825 13.14 7.07 -5.13
CA SER A 825 13.68 8.33 -4.61
C SER A 825 13.81 9.42 -5.69
N CYS A 826 14.41 9.07 -6.83
CA CYS A 826 14.44 9.93 -8.03
C CYS A 826 13.35 9.52 -9.05
N GLY A 827 12.33 8.81 -8.59
CA GLY A 827 11.25 8.31 -9.41
C GLY A 827 10.32 9.42 -9.90
N MET A 828 9.94 9.35 -11.17
CA MET A 828 8.97 10.27 -11.76
C MET A 828 8.14 9.58 -12.83
N ARG A 829 7.06 10.24 -13.26
CA ARG A 829 6.26 9.76 -14.39
C ARG A 829 7.05 9.81 -15.69
N ALA A 830 6.63 9.02 -16.67
CA ALA A 830 7.23 8.96 -18.01
C ALA A 830 7.03 10.21 -18.89
N VAL A 831 7.16 11.42 -18.35
CA VAL A 831 6.99 12.69 -19.07
C VAL A 831 8.29 13.17 -19.70
N SER A 832 8.22 14.24 -20.50
CA SER A 832 9.42 14.89 -21.05
C SER A 832 10.42 15.24 -19.93
N GLY A 833 11.67 14.82 -20.06
CA GLY A 833 12.69 14.94 -19.01
C GLY A 833 12.87 13.69 -18.14
N ALA A 834 12.01 12.67 -18.24
CA ALA A 834 12.20 11.41 -17.53
C ALA A 834 13.18 10.49 -18.26
N ILE A 835 14.11 9.89 -17.52
CA ILE A 835 14.96 8.80 -17.99
C ILE A 835 14.07 7.55 -18.19
N HIS A 836 13.96 7.07 -19.43
CA HIS A 836 13.10 5.92 -19.77
C HIS A 836 13.87 4.66 -20.17
N ARG A 837 15.15 4.81 -20.46
CA ARG A 837 16.08 3.71 -20.77
C ARG A 837 17.41 3.95 -20.10
N VAL A 838 17.99 2.86 -19.61
CA VAL A 838 19.33 2.80 -19.03
C VAL A 838 20.00 1.53 -19.53
N TRP A 839 21.26 1.60 -19.92
CA TRP A 839 22.02 0.43 -20.38
C TRP A 839 23.47 0.52 -19.94
N PRO A 840 24.18 -0.62 -19.82
CA PRO A 840 25.61 -0.62 -19.52
C PRO A 840 26.39 0.12 -20.61
N ASP A 841 27.32 1.00 -20.22
CA ASP A 841 28.33 1.52 -21.14
C ASP A 841 29.48 0.51 -21.19
N GLU A 842 29.75 -0.09 -22.36
CA GLU A 842 30.82 -1.10 -22.48
C GLU A 842 32.24 -0.52 -22.34
N SER A 843 32.38 0.81 -22.39
CA SER A 843 33.69 1.48 -22.37
C SER A 843 34.16 1.84 -20.96
N ASN A 844 33.24 2.08 -20.02
CA ASN A 844 33.51 2.55 -18.66
C ASN A 844 32.59 1.80 -17.68
N SER A 845 32.93 1.64 -16.39
CA SER A 845 32.05 1.00 -15.38
C SER A 845 30.81 1.85 -15.00
N HIS A 846 30.23 2.55 -15.98
CA HIS A 846 29.09 3.44 -15.87
C HIS A 846 27.90 2.94 -16.67
N VAL A 847 26.75 3.59 -16.47
CA VAL A 847 25.56 3.38 -17.27
C VAL A 847 25.30 4.58 -18.17
N ALA A 848 24.82 4.33 -19.37
CA ALA A 848 24.28 5.35 -20.26
C ALA A 848 22.75 5.35 -20.19
N TYR A 849 22.14 6.49 -20.53
CA TYR A 849 20.70 6.66 -20.42
C TYR A 849 20.10 7.47 -21.59
N ASP A 850 18.80 7.33 -21.80
CA ASP A 850 18.02 8.14 -22.74
C ASP A 850 16.82 8.79 -22.03
N VAL A 851 16.51 10.02 -22.44
CA VAL A 851 15.51 10.89 -21.79
C VAL A 851 14.34 11.12 -22.74
N LEU A 852 13.12 11.04 -22.22
CA LEU A 852 11.92 11.31 -23.02
C LEU A 852 11.86 12.77 -23.47
N GLY A 853 11.50 12.98 -24.74
CA GLY A 853 11.33 14.29 -25.38
C GLY A 853 12.24 14.50 -26.59
N THR A 854 12.43 15.76 -27.01
CA THR A 854 13.15 16.09 -28.24
C THR A 854 14.66 15.82 -28.07
N LYS A 855 15.20 14.88 -28.84
CA LYS A 855 16.62 14.46 -28.78
C LYS A 855 17.59 15.65 -28.78
N GLY A 856 18.49 15.67 -27.81
CA GLY A 856 19.62 16.63 -27.74
C GLY A 856 19.35 17.96 -27.03
N LYS A 857 18.16 18.18 -26.44
CA LYS A 857 17.85 19.43 -25.69
C LYS A 857 17.29 19.24 -24.28
N ASN A 858 16.87 18.03 -23.89
CA ASN A 858 16.26 17.81 -22.58
C ASN A 858 17.28 17.21 -21.59
N ARG A 859 17.51 17.95 -20.50
CA ARG A 859 18.23 17.45 -19.32
C ARG A 859 17.30 16.58 -18.48
N PRO A 860 17.78 15.49 -17.87
CA PRO A 860 16.96 14.61 -17.05
C PRO A 860 16.48 15.31 -15.76
N MET A 861 15.30 14.91 -15.31
CA MET A 861 14.63 15.39 -14.08
C MET A 861 14.37 14.28 -13.07
N GLY A 862 14.50 13.01 -13.48
CA GLY A 862 14.20 11.81 -12.70
C GLY A 862 14.09 10.59 -13.61
N ILE A 863 13.68 9.46 -13.04
CA ILE A 863 13.61 8.14 -13.69
C ILE A 863 12.17 7.64 -13.73
N CYS A 864 11.67 7.24 -14.89
CA CYS A 864 10.35 6.59 -14.97
C CYS A 864 10.42 5.09 -14.84
N GLY A 865 9.26 4.45 -14.67
CA GLY A 865 9.17 3.01 -14.42
C GLY A 865 9.97 2.09 -15.35
N SER A 866 9.89 2.32 -16.67
CA SER A 866 10.71 1.56 -17.63
C SER A 866 12.20 1.81 -17.43
N GLY A 867 12.58 3.05 -17.12
CA GLY A 867 13.95 3.44 -16.78
C GLY A 867 14.44 2.81 -15.49
N VAL A 868 13.58 2.60 -14.49
CA VAL A 868 13.95 1.94 -13.23
C VAL A 868 14.28 0.46 -13.47
N ILE A 869 13.45 -0.26 -14.22
CA ILE A 869 13.72 -1.69 -14.51
C ILE A 869 15.02 -1.82 -15.33
N ASP A 870 15.20 -0.97 -16.33
CA ASP A 870 16.42 -0.89 -17.13
C ASP A 870 17.65 -0.53 -16.28
N ALA A 871 17.52 0.42 -15.34
CA ALA A 871 18.59 0.81 -14.45
C ALA A 871 19.02 -0.36 -13.56
N ILE A 872 18.07 -1.06 -12.93
CA ILE A 872 18.41 -2.22 -12.09
C ILE A 872 19.09 -3.32 -12.91
N ALA A 873 18.60 -3.60 -14.13
CA ALA A 873 19.23 -4.58 -15.02
C ALA A 873 20.66 -4.16 -15.41
N ALA A 874 20.86 -2.90 -15.80
CA ALA A 874 22.16 -2.35 -16.18
C ALA A 874 23.15 -2.35 -15.00
N LEU A 875 22.71 -1.91 -13.82
CA LEU A 875 23.52 -1.88 -12.60
C LEU A 875 23.87 -3.29 -12.10
N ARG A 876 22.98 -4.27 -12.27
CA ARG A 876 23.30 -5.68 -12.03
C ARG A 876 24.36 -6.18 -13.03
N HIS A 877 24.30 -5.75 -14.29
CA HIS A 877 25.23 -6.16 -15.35
C HIS A 877 26.65 -5.63 -15.12
N ILE A 878 26.81 -4.36 -14.72
CA ILE A 878 28.13 -3.80 -14.41
C ILE A 878 28.66 -4.20 -13.02
N GLY A 879 27.89 -4.96 -12.24
CA GLY A 879 28.26 -5.41 -10.90
C GLY A 879 28.00 -4.41 -9.77
N ALA A 880 27.46 -3.22 -10.07
CA ALA A 880 27.14 -2.20 -9.07
C ALA A 880 26.07 -2.65 -8.07
N ILE A 881 25.14 -3.52 -8.49
CA ILE A 881 24.20 -4.20 -7.60
C ILE A 881 24.61 -5.68 -7.52
N LEU A 882 24.66 -6.24 -6.32
CA LEU A 882 24.92 -7.67 -6.05
C LEU A 882 23.64 -8.52 -6.17
N PRO A 883 23.71 -9.86 -6.27
CA PRO A 883 22.52 -10.72 -6.26
C PRO A 883 21.59 -10.51 -5.06
N SER A 884 22.15 -10.13 -3.90
CA SER A 884 21.39 -9.80 -2.70
C SER A 884 20.62 -8.48 -2.80
N GLY A 885 20.92 -7.63 -3.79
CA GLY A 885 20.40 -6.27 -3.95
C GLY A 885 21.22 -5.19 -3.25
N ARG A 886 22.29 -5.54 -2.50
CA ARG A 886 23.24 -4.56 -1.96
C ARG A 886 24.00 -3.88 -3.11
N LEU A 887 24.37 -2.63 -2.90
CA LEU A 887 25.28 -1.91 -3.79
C LEU A 887 26.74 -2.30 -3.45
N ASP A 888 27.56 -2.56 -4.46
CA ASP A 888 28.98 -2.90 -4.30
C ASP A 888 29.82 -1.61 -4.26
N GLU A 889 30.32 -1.25 -3.07
CA GLU A 889 31.12 -0.06 -2.84
C GLU A 889 32.44 0.00 -3.63
N LYS A 890 32.86 -1.11 -4.25
CA LYS A 890 34.08 -1.17 -5.08
C LYS A 890 33.85 -0.66 -6.50
N ILE A 891 32.59 -0.50 -6.91
CA ILE A 891 32.24 -0.06 -8.26
C ILE A 891 32.19 1.47 -8.31
N ASP A 892 32.85 2.03 -9.33
CA ASP A 892 32.86 3.47 -9.57
C ASP A 892 31.44 3.99 -9.84
N GLY A 893 31.07 5.09 -9.18
CA GLY A 893 29.69 5.62 -9.16
C GLY A 893 28.81 5.15 -8.00
N VAL A 894 29.22 4.15 -7.20
CA VAL A 894 28.56 3.81 -5.93
C VAL A 894 29.05 4.75 -4.82
N VAL A 895 28.15 5.57 -4.30
CA VAL A 895 28.44 6.44 -3.15
C VAL A 895 28.16 5.67 -1.87
N SER A 896 29.19 5.56 -1.03
CA SER A 896 29.13 4.89 0.27
C SER A 896 29.07 5.90 1.41
N ASP A 897 28.47 5.51 2.53
CA ASP A 897 28.53 6.31 3.75
C ASP A 897 29.90 6.18 4.45
N LYS A 898 30.05 6.88 5.58
CA LYS A 898 31.28 6.88 6.39
C LYS A 898 31.65 5.49 6.93
N GLU A 899 30.70 4.55 6.95
CA GLU A 899 30.89 3.17 7.41
C GLU A 899 31.21 2.20 6.27
N GLY A 900 31.27 2.70 5.02
CA GLY A 900 31.61 1.91 3.84
C GLY A 900 30.43 1.15 3.22
N VAL A 901 29.19 1.51 3.56
CA VAL A 901 28.00 0.87 2.98
C VAL A 901 27.53 1.64 1.76
N GLY A 902 27.42 0.97 0.61
CA GLY A 902 26.87 1.55 -0.62
C GLY A 902 25.42 2.02 -0.42
N ARG A 903 25.19 3.34 -0.52
CA ARG A 903 23.88 3.97 -0.29
C ARG A 903 23.10 4.22 -1.56
N HIS A 904 23.77 4.69 -2.60
CA HIS A 904 23.16 4.96 -3.88
C HIS A 904 24.18 4.90 -5.03
N TYR A 905 23.68 4.69 -6.23
CA TYR A 905 24.44 4.82 -7.48
C TYR A 905 23.94 6.04 -8.25
N THR A 906 24.84 6.94 -8.64
CA THR A 906 24.46 8.14 -9.42
C THR A 906 24.40 7.80 -10.91
N ILE A 907 23.23 8.01 -11.53
CA ILE A 907 23.01 7.82 -12.97
C ILE A 907 23.31 9.10 -13.75
N ALA A 908 22.93 10.26 -13.20
CA ALA A 908 23.22 11.57 -13.80
C ALA A 908 23.57 12.59 -12.72
N ASP A 909 24.67 13.30 -12.90
CA ASP A 909 25.17 14.32 -11.98
C ASP A 909 24.35 15.62 -12.06
N ASN A 910 24.35 16.41 -10.99
CA ASN A 910 23.59 17.66 -10.89
C ASN A 910 23.79 18.63 -12.06
N ASP A 911 24.98 18.70 -12.67
CA ASP A 911 25.31 19.57 -13.79
C ASP A 911 24.65 19.12 -15.10
N GLN A 912 24.37 17.82 -15.21
CA GLN A 912 23.64 17.21 -16.32
C GLN A 912 22.12 17.36 -16.15
N THR A 913 21.62 17.48 -14.92
CA THR A 913 20.17 17.53 -14.63
C THR A 913 19.54 18.91 -14.86
N ALA A 914 18.21 18.94 -15.03
CA ALA A 914 17.44 20.18 -15.05
C ALA A 914 17.07 20.68 -13.65
N THR A 915 17.10 19.79 -12.65
CA THR A 915 16.76 20.07 -11.25
C THR A 915 17.92 20.68 -10.47
N GLY A 916 19.15 20.52 -10.95
CA GLY A 916 20.36 20.89 -10.20
C GLY A 916 20.66 19.94 -9.04
N SER A 917 20.14 18.70 -9.10
CA SER A 917 20.34 17.66 -8.10
C SER A 917 20.61 16.34 -8.79
N ASP A 918 21.47 15.51 -8.20
CA ASP A 918 21.85 14.22 -8.78
C ASP A 918 20.62 13.30 -8.93
N ILE A 919 20.58 12.52 -10.01
CA ILE A 919 19.60 11.46 -10.20
C ILE A 919 20.28 10.14 -9.88
N SER A 920 19.83 9.49 -8.81
CA SER A 920 20.44 8.27 -8.28
C SER A 920 19.42 7.15 -8.05
N VAL A 921 19.94 5.92 -7.97
CA VAL A 921 19.19 4.73 -7.51
C VAL A 921 19.71 4.36 -6.14
N THR A 922 18.87 4.52 -5.12
CA THR A 922 19.24 4.22 -3.73
C THR A 922 19.05 2.75 -3.40
N LEU A 923 19.70 2.25 -2.34
CA LEU A 923 19.47 0.90 -1.84
C LEU A 923 17.98 0.66 -1.50
N LYS A 924 17.29 1.68 -0.96
CA LYS A 924 15.85 1.62 -0.67
C LYS A 924 15.04 1.40 -1.94
N ASP A 925 15.40 2.08 -3.04
CA ASP A 925 14.75 1.91 -4.34
C ASP A 925 14.94 0.47 -4.86
N VAL A 926 16.16 -0.06 -4.75
CA VAL A 926 16.47 -1.46 -5.11
C VAL A 926 15.56 -2.43 -4.33
N ARG A 927 15.37 -2.20 -3.02
CA ARG A 927 14.49 -3.06 -2.19
C ARG A 927 13.04 -3.04 -2.66
N GLN A 928 12.51 -1.88 -3.05
CA GLN A 928 11.14 -1.79 -3.57
C GLN A 928 10.97 -2.60 -4.87
N ILE A 929 11.97 -2.55 -5.76
CA ILE A 929 11.95 -3.35 -7.00
C ILE A 929 12.09 -4.85 -6.71
N GLN A 930 12.86 -5.25 -5.69
CA GLN A 930 12.96 -6.66 -5.28
C GLN A 930 11.62 -7.22 -4.79
N LEU A 931 10.82 -6.42 -4.09
CA LEU A 931 9.47 -6.84 -3.66
C LEU A 931 8.52 -6.94 -4.85
N ALA A 932 8.51 -5.91 -5.71
CA ALA A 932 7.67 -5.88 -6.91
C ALA A 932 7.94 -7.06 -7.86
N LYS A 933 9.22 -7.32 -8.14
CA LYS A 933 9.62 -8.41 -9.04
C LYS A 933 9.29 -9.78 -8.47
N ALA A 934 9.46 -9.97 -7.16
CA ALA A 934 9.21 -11.24 -6.49
C ALA A 934 7.72 -11.58 -6.51
N ALA A 935 6.85 -10.57 -6.31
CA ALA A 935 5.40 -10.74 -6.38
C ALA A 935 4.97 -11.32 -7.73
N LEU A 936 5.42 -10.68 -8.83
CA LEU A 936 5.02 -11.09 -10.17
C LEU A 936 5.61 -12.45 -10.57
N PHE A 937 6.90 -12.67 -10.29
CA PHE A 937 7.57 -13.94 -10.59
C PHE A 937 6.87 -15.12 -9.91
N VAL A 938 6.59 -15.00 -8.61
CA VAL A 938 5.94 -16.06 -7.84
C VAL A 938 4.47 -16.24 -8.25
N GLY A 939 3.77 -15.16 -8.57
CA GLY A 939 2.41 -15.22 -9.09
C GLY A 939 2.30 -16.06 -10.36
N ILE A 940 3.19 -15.84 -11.32
CA ILE A 940 3.24 -16.61 -12.59
C ILE A 940 3.59 -18.08 -12.31
N GLU A 941 4.64 -18.35 -11.52
CA GLU A 941 5.06 -19.72 -11.19
C GLU A 941 3.96 -20.52 -10.47
N PHE A 942 3.25 -19.89 -9.53
CA PHE A 942 2.20 -20.56 -8.78
C PHE A 942 0.97 -20.83 -9.64
N LEU A 943 0.59 -19.89 -10.54
CA LEU A 943 -0.44 -20.13 -11.54
C LEU A 943 -0.07 -21.32 -12.44
N MET A 944 1.15 -21.36 -12.97
CA MET A 944 1.63 -22.48 -13.79
C MET A 944 1.54 -23.81 -13.03
N ARG A 945 2.04 -23.84 -11.79
CA ARG A 945 1.99 -25.03 -10.92
C ARG A 945 0.57 -25.50 -10.66
N LYS A 946 -0.36 -24.60 -10.38
CA LYS A 946 -1.77 -24.91 -10.08
C LYS A 946 -2.55 -25.33 -11.31
N ALA A 947 -2.28 -24.71 -12.45
CA ALA A 947 -2.87 -25.08 -13.73
C ALA A 947 -2.26 -26.38 -14.31
N GLY A 948 -1.14 -26.87 -13.76
CA GLY A 948 -0.42 -28.02 -14.31
C GLY A 948 0.28 -27.73 -15.64
N ILE A 949 0.53 -26.45 -15.93
CA ILE A 949 1.11 -25.96 -17.16
C ILE A 949 2.62 -25.85 -16.99
N LYS A 950 3.38 -26.43 -17.92
CA LYS A 950 4.86 -26.43 -17.89
C LYS A 950 5.50 -25.52 -18.94
N LYS A 951 4.77 -25.20 -20.00
CA LYS A 951 5.24 -24.45 -21.15
C LYS A 951 4.21 -23.40 -21.51
N ILE A 952 4.67 -22.21 -21.86
CA ILE A 952 3.86 -21.11 -22.37
C ILE A 952 4.19 -20.96 -23.85
N ASP A 953 3.17 -20.99 -24.71
CA ASP A 953 3.37 -20.84 -26.16
C ASP A 953 3.34 -19.37 -26.58
N ARG A 954 2.53 -18.55 -25.89
CA ARG A 954 2.39 -17.12 -26.15
C ARG A 954 2.28 -16.32 -24.84
N THR A 955 3.07 -15.27 -24.70
CA THR A 955 2.96 -14.30 -23.60
C THR A 955 2.57 -12.94 -24.13
N ILE A 956 1.58 -12.32 -23.50
CA ILE A 956 1.11 -10.98 -23.81
C ILE A 956 1.41 -10.09 -22.62
N LEU A 957 2.16 -9.03 -22.87
CA LEU A 957 2.47 -8.01 -21.88
C LEU A 957 1.66 -6.77 -22.19
N THR A 958 0.85 -6.31 -21.24
CA THR A 958 -0.02 -5.13 -21.37
C THR A 958 0.04 -4.26 -20.09
N GLY A 959 -0.75 -3.20 -20.02
CA GLY A 959 -0.83 -2.30 -18.86
C GLY A 959 -0.19 -0.93 -19.06
N ALA A 960 0.05 -0.21 -17.96
CA ALA A 960 0.51 1.17 -17.96
C ALA A 960 1.89 1.36 -18.62
N PHE A 961 2.72 0.31 -18.65
CA PHE A 961 4.02 0.30 -19.32
C PHE A 961 3.94 -0.06 -20.82
N GLY A 962 2.82 -0.65 -21.26
CA GLY A 962 2.50 -1.03 -22.63
C GLY A 962 3.64 -1.73 -23.37
N ALA A 963 3.75 -1.47 -24.68
CA ALA A 963 4.80 -1.99 -25.55
C ALA A 963 6.21 -1.38 -25.34
N ARG A 964 6.39 -0.53 -24.32
CA ARG A 964 7.58 0.33 -24.17
C ARG A 964 8.59 -0.20 -23.17
N PHE A 965 8.18 -1.15 -22.34
CA PHE A 965 9.04 -1.83 -21.38
C PHE A 965 9.91 -2.93 -22.04
N ASN A 966 11.19 -3.02 -21.66
CA ASN A 966 12.08 -4.07 -22.13
C ASN A 966 11.92 -5.35 -21.31
N TRP A 967 11.05 -6.25 -21.78
CA TRP A 967 10.77 -7.52 -21.10
C TRP A 967 12.00 -8.41 -20.88
N LYS A 968 13.05 -8.28 -21.70
CA LYS A 968 14.31 -9.00 -21.50
C LYS A 968 15.02 -8.55 -20.23
N ASN A 969 14.91 -7.26 -19.88
CA ASN A 969 15.45 -6.74 -18.63
C ASN A 969 14.62 -7.20 -17.43
N ALA A 970 13.28 -7.32 -17.55
CA ALA A 970 12.47 -7.98 -16.51
C ALA A 970 12.90 -9.42 -16.28
N LEU A 971 13.12 -10.16 -17.36
CA LEU A 971 13.62 -11.53 -17.26
C LEU A 971 14.99 -11.57 -16.58
N ALA A 972 15.92 -10.70 -16.96
CA ALA A 972 17.26 -10.63 -16.41
C ALA A 972 17.28 -10.33 -14.90
N ILE A 973 16.37 -9.48 -14.41
CA ILE A 973 16.24 -9.20 -12.97
C ILE A 973 15.40 -10.25 -12.23
N GLY A 974 14.80 -11.22 -12.92
CA GLY A 974 13.94 -12.25 -12.33
C GLY A 974 12.59 -11.70 -11.88
N MET A 975 12.02 -10.78 -12.66
CA MET A 975 10.63 -10.32 -12.54
C MET A 975 9.68 -11.23 -13.33
N LEU A 976 10.13 -11.75 -14.47
CA LEU A 976 9.42 -12.75 -15.27
C LEU A 976 10.16 -14.09 -15.16
N PRO A 977 9.48 -15.23 -15.01
CA PRO A 977 10.13 -16.53 -15.02
C PRO A 977 10.62 -16.91 -16.43
N PRO A 978 11.67 -17.75 -16.56
CA PRO A 978 12.18 -18.19 -17.86
C PRO A 978 11.13 -18.77 -18.81
N ALA A 979 10.11 -19.44 -18.25
CA ALA A 979 8.99 -20.00 -19.02
C ALA A 979 8.26 -18.96 -19.89
N VAL A 980 8.27 -17.68 -19.49
CA VAL A 980 7.68 -16.57 -20.26
C VAL A 980 8.36 -16.39 -21.62
N ALA A 981 9.67 -16.64 -21.68
CA ALA A 981 10.49 -16.43 -22.86
C ALA A 981 10.63 -17.69 -23.75
N GLU A 982 10.02 -18.81 -23.36
CA GLU A 982 10.03 -20.03 -24.18
C GLU A 982 9.15 -19.93 -25.43
N GLY A 983 8.11 -19.09 -25.36
CA GLY A 983 7.15 -18.83 -26.43
C GLY A 983 7.31 -17.46 -27.10
N GLU A 984 6.32 -17.09 -27.90
CA GLU A 984 6.27 -15.75 -28.49
C GLU A 984 5.87 -14.71 -27.44
N VAL A 985 6.69 -13.67 -27.24
CA VAL A 985 6.37 -12.54 -26.34
C VAL A 985 5.87 -11.37 -27.16
N ILE A 986 4.61 -10.97 -26.93
CA ILE A 986 3.89 -9.94 -27.68
C ILE A 986 3.55 -8.79 -26.73
N PRO A 987 4.30 -7.68 -26.78
CA PRO A 987 3.91 -6.46 -26.11
C PRO A 987 2.70 -5.84 -26.81
N LYS A 988 1.62 -5.61 -26.08
CA LYS A 988 0.44 -4.86 -26.54
C LYS A 988 0.26 -3.63 -25.66
N ASP A 989 -0.33 -2.59 -26.23
CA ASP A 989 -0.81 -1.45 -25.44
C ASP A 989 -2.06 -1.88 -24.63
N ASN A 990 -2.92 -0.94 -24.22
CA ASN A 990 -4.03 -1.19 -23.29
C ASN A 990 -5.07 -2.21 -23.78
N LEU A 991 -4.92 -3.47 -23.37
CA LEU A 991 -5.78 -4.58 -23.77
C LEU A 991 -7.16 -4.52 -23.11
N ALA A 992 -7.23 -4.01 -21.88
CA ALA A 992 -8.50 -3.73 -21.19
C ALA A 992 -9.33 -2.70 -22.00
N GLY A 993 -8.68 -1.63 -22.49
CA GLY A 993 -9.30 -0.64 -23.38
C GLY A 993 -9.90 -1.25 -24.66
N VAL A 994 -9.18 -2.18 -25.29
CA VAL A 994 -9.69 -2.90 -26.48
C VAL A 994 -10.91 -3.74 -26.12
N GLY A 995 -10.83 -4.47 -25.00
CA GLY A 995 -11.90 -5.37 -24.56
C GLY A 995 -13.19 -4.65 -24.18
N VAL A 996 -13.10 -3.49 -23.53
CA VAL A 996 -14.29 -2.70 -23.17
C VAL A 996 -14.96 -2.09 -24.40
N VAL A 997 -14.19 -1.66 -25.40
CA VAL A 997 -14.71 -1.22 -26.72
C VAL A 997 -15.41 -2.38 -27.44
N MET A 998 -14.80 -3.57 -27.43
CA MET A 998 -15.41 -4.77 -28.00
C MET A 998 -16.73 -5.13 -27.29
N ALA A 999 -16.76 -5.06 -25.96
CA ALA A 999 -17.97 -5.29 -25.19
C ALA A 999 -19.06 -4.23 -25.48
N LEU A 1000 -18.70 -2.97 -25.69
CA LEU A 1000 -19.64 -1.92 -26.11
C LEU A 1000 -20.31 -2.28 -27.45
N LEU A 1001 -19.50 -2.70 -28.42
CA LEU A 1001 -19.92 -2.86 -29.81
C LEU A 1001 -20.55 -4.21 -30.14
N ASP A 1002 -20.35 -5.25 -29.33
CA ASP A 1002 -20.87 -6.60 -29.57
C ASP A 1002 -21.53 -7.21 -28.32
N LYS A 1003 -22.85 -7.38 -28.38
CA LYS A 1003 -23.65 -7.97 -27.31
C LYS A 1003 -23.30 -9.43 -26.98
N LYS A 1004 -22.76 -10.19 -27.95
CA LYS A 1004 -22.34 -11.58 -27.72
C LYS A 1004 -21.14 -11.62 -26.80
N LEU A 1005 -20.23 -10.66 -26.93
CA LEU A 1005 -19.06 -10.54 -26.05
C LEU A 1005 -19.46 -10.20 -24.62
N ARG A 1006 -20.53 -9.42 -24.41
CA ARG A 1006 -21.08 -9.20 -23.06
C ARG A 1006 -21.64 -10.48 -22.45
N ALA A 1007 -22.38 -11.26 -23.23
CA ALA A 1007 -22.91 -12.55 -22.79
C ALA A 1007 -21.78 -13.54 -22.48
N GLU A 1008 -20.74 -13.57 -23.32
CA GLU A 1008 -19.53 -14.36 -23.15
C GLU A 1008 -18.80 -13.98 -21.84
N ALA A 1009 -18.58 -12.69 -21.59
CA ALA A 1009 -17.96 -12.19 -20.36
C ALA A 1009 -18.72 -12.63 -19.08
N ARG A 1010 -20.04 -12.53 -19.10
CA ARG A 1010 -20.91 -12.94 -17.99
C ARG A 1010 -20.88 -14.45 -17.73
N SER A 1011 -20.58 -15.25 -18.76
CA SER A 1011 -20.37 -16.69 -18.60
C SER A 1011 -18.97 -16.98 -18.06
N LEU A 1012 -17.94 -16.41 -18.71
CA LEU A 1012 -16.53 -16.67 -18.39
C LEU A 1012 -16.16 -16.32 -16.95
N CYS A 1013 -16.72 -15.25 -16.37
CA CYS A 1013 -16.38 -14.87 -14.99
C CYS A 1013 -16.67 -15.98 -13.95
N ARG A 1014 -17.55 -16.94 -14.28
CA ARG A 1014 -17.91 -18.07 -13.42
C ARG A 1014 -17.04 -19.30 -13.65
N ASP A 1015 -16.43 -19.41 -14.83
CA ASP A 1015 -15.64 -20.57 -15.25
C ASP A 1015 -14.13 -20.36 -15.01
N ILE A 1016 -13.69 -19.11 -14.90
CA ILE A 1016 -12.31 -18.74 -14.60
C ILE A 1016 -11.96 -19.09 -13.15
N ARG A 1017 -10.80 -19.72 -12.95
CA ARG A 1017 -10.31 -20.13 -11.62
C ARG A 1017 -9.38 -19.07 -11.03
N TYR A 1018 -9.76 -18.49 -9.89
CA TYR A 1018 -8.91 -17.56 -9.15
C TYR A 1018 -7.95 -18.30 -8.19
N LEU A 1019 -6.69 -17.87 -8.17
CA LEU A 1019 -5.69 -18.32 -7.21
C LEU A 1019 -5.40 -17.21 -6.21
N GLU A 1020 -5.70 -17.44 -4.92
CA GLU A 1020 -5.32 -16.52 -3.84
C GLU A 1020 -3.90 -16.82 -3.37
N LEU A 1021 -2.92 -16.03 -3.83
CA LEU A 1021 -1.50 -16.25 -3.53
C LEU A 1021 -1.21 -16.25 -2.04
N ALA A 1022 -1.85 -15.37 -1.26
CA ALA A 1022 -1.62 -15.28 0.17
C ALA A 1022 -2.08 -16.55 0.93
N SER A 1023 -2.98 -17.33 0.35
CA SER A 1023 -3.48 -18.60 0.92
C SER A 1023 -2.60 -19.80 0.56
N GLU A 1024 -1.59 -19.64 -0.30
CA GLU A 1024 -0.73 -20.74 -0.71
C GLU A 1024 0.39 -21.01 0.32
N PRO A 1025 0.50 -22.23 0.89
CA PRO A 1025 1.41 -22.52 2.00
C PRO A 1025 2.90 -22.20 1.73
N ASP A 1026 3.31 -22.31 0.47
CA ASP A 1026 4.69 -22.08 0.03
C ASP A 1026 4.95 -20.62 -0.40
N PHE A 1027 3.93 -19.76 -0.45
CA PHE A 1027 4.03 -18.41 -1.04
C PHE A 1027 5.09 -17.56 -0.34
N ALA A 1028 5.05 -17.43 0.99
CA ALA A 1028 5.99 -16.60 1.74
C ALA A 1028 7.45 -17.03 1.51
N MET A 1029 7.71 -18.33 1.40
CA MET A 1029 9.04 -18.86 1.12
C MET A 1029 9.45 -18.60 -0.33
N ALA A 1030 8.58 -18.86 -1.30
CA ALA A 1030 8.83 -18.61 -2.72
C ALA A 1030 9.07 -17.11 -2.97
N PHE A 1031 8.25 -16.25 -2.37
CA PHE A 1031 8.38 -14.80 -2.42
C PHE A 1031 9.73 -14.35 -1.87
N ALA A 1032 10.08 -14.77 -0.65
CA ALA A 1032 11.36 -14.43 -0.04
C ALA A 1032 12.56 -14.87 -0.90
N LYS A 1033 12.51 -16.05 -1.52
CA LYS A 1033 13.56 -16.51 -2.45
C LYS A 1033 13.61 -15.68 -3.73
N ALA A 1034 12.46 -15.35 -4.30
CA ALA A 1034 12.35 -14.58 -5.54
C ALA A 1034 12.80 -13.11 -5.41
N THR A 1035 13.04 -12.60 -4.19
CA THR A 1035 13.61 -11.26 -3.97
C THR A 1035 15.06 -11.15 -4.43
N ALA A 1036 15.83 -12.24 -4.41
CA ALA A 1036 17.20 -12.25 -4.91
C ALA A 1036 17.22 -12.01 -6.43
N PHE A 1037 18.19 -11.26 -6.92
CA PHE A 1037 18.40 -11.11 -8.36
C PHE A 1037 19.07 -12.36 -8.94
N PRO A 1038 18.65 -12.84 -10.12
CA PRO A 1038 19.32 -13.92 -10.80
C PRO A 1038 20.81 -13.63 -11.04
N LYS A 1039 21.58 -14.70 -11.24
CA LYS A 1039 22.91 -14.58 -11.84
C LYS A 1039 22.72 -14.17 -13.29
N ILE A 1040 23.41 -13.12 -13.71
CA ILE A 1040 23.46 -12.74 -15.11
C ILE A 1040 24.41 -13.73 -15.79
N GLU A 1041 23.88 -14.49 -16.74
CA GLU A 1041 24.73 -15.26 -17.67
C GLU A 1041 25.49 -14.23 -18.51
N THR A 1042 26.82 -14.21 -18.33
CA THR A 1042 27.76 -13.39 -19.10
C THR A 1042 27.88 -13.85 -20.54
#